data_AF-A0A643C449-F1
#
_entry.id   AF-A0A643C449-F1
#
_cell.length_a   1.000
_cell.length_b   1.000
_cell.length_c   1.000
_cell.angle_alpha   90.00
_cell.angle_beta   90.00
_cell.angle_gamma   90.00
#
_symmetry.space_group_name_H-M   'P 1'
#
loop_
_entity.id
_entity.type
_entity.pdbx_description
1 polymer ?
#
loop_
_entity_poly.entity_id
_entity_poly.type
_entity_poly.pdbx_seq_one_letter_code
_entity_poly.pdbx_strand_id
1 'polypeptide(L)'
;MLISRRWPKPSGRAENSVEFEACLVAQCDALIDALNRRKAQLLARVNKEHEHKLKVVRDQISHCTVKLRQTTGLMEYCLEVIKENDPSGFLQISDALIRRVHLTEDQWGKGTLTPRMTTDFDLSLDNSPLLQSIHQLDFVQMKIPATPILQLEECCTHNNSATLSWKQPPLSTVPADGYILELDDGNGGQFREVYVGKETMCTVDGLHFNSTYNARIKAFNKTGVSQYSKTLVLQTSEVAWFAFDPGSAHSDIIFSNDNLTVTCSSYDDRVVLGKTGFSKGVHYWELTVDRYDNHPDPAFGVARIDVMKDVMLGKDDKAWAMYVDNNRSWFMHNNSHTNRTEGGITKGSTIGILLDLNRKTLTFFINDEQQGPIAFENVEGLFFPAVSLNRNVQPLTRPLSSLFQRVYYLSLEFYMGRTLQNTMINLGLQNACDEAIYQLGLDMEDLEEVEEDAGLGNGGLGRLAACFLDSMATLGLAAYGYGIRYEYGIFNQKIREGWQIEEADDWLRHGNPWEKARPEFMLPVHFYGKVEHTEAGAKWINTQVVLALPYDTPVPGYLNNTVNTMRLWSARAPNDFNLRDFNVGDYIQAVLDRNLAENISRVLYPNDNFFEGKELRLKQEYFAVAATLQDVIRRFKASKLGSSGSAATAFDAFPDQASIQPERRREQLRVAIQLNDTHPALAIPELMRIFVDIEKLPWSKAWDITQKTFAYTNHTVLPEALERWPVELVEKLLPRHLQIIYEMNQKHLDKIAALFPKDVDRLRRMSLIEEEGGKRINMAHLCIVGSHAVNGVAKIHSDIVKNQVFKDFSELEPDKFQNKTNGITPRRWLLLCNPGLAELIAEKIGEDYVKDLSQLTKLNGFLGDDIFLREISNVKQENKMKFSQFLETEYKVKINPSSMFDVQVKRIHEYKRQLLNCLHVVTMYNRIKKDPKKLFVPRTVIIGGKAAPGYHMAKLIIKLITSVAEVVNNDPMVGSKLKLIFLENYRVSLAEKVIPATDLSEQISTAGTEASGTGNMKFMLNGALTIGTMDGANVEMAEEAGEENLFIFGMRVEDVAALDKKGYKAKEYYEALPELKLAIDQIDKGFFSPKQPDLFKDLVNMLFYHDR
;
A
#
# COMPACT_ATOMS: atom_id res chain seq x y z
N MET A 1 71.53 38.43 38.51
CA MET A 1 72.04 37.81 39.75
C MET A 1 71.21 38.34 40.92
N LEU A 2 70.56 37.40 41.63
CA LEU A 2 70.31 37.41 43.08
C LEU A 2 69.44 38.49 43.77
N ILE A 3 68.34 37.96 44.36
CA ILE A 3 67.84 38.17 45.74
C ILE A 3 66.60 39.08 45.97
N SER A 4 65.47 38.38 46.11
CA SER A 4 64.50 38.35 47.24
C SER A 4 63.74 39.60 47.71
N ARG A 5 62.42 39.42 47.87
CA ARG A 5 61.48 39.80 48.96
C ARG A 5 60.07 39.81 48.34
N ARG A 6 58.97 39.27 48.88
CA ARG A 6 58.53 38.64 50.13
C ARG A 6 57.25 37.84 49.77
N TRP A 7 57.06 36.64 50.30
CA TRP A 7 55.76 35.95 50.26
C TRP A 7 54.78 36.62 51.25
N PRO A 8 53.52 36.90 50.90
CA PRO A 8 52.49 37.29 51.87
C PRO A 8 52.05 36.06 52.69
N LYS A 9 51.88 36.25 54.01
CA LYS A 9 51.36 35.25 54.95
C LYS A 9 49.96 34.74 54.52
N PRO A 10 49.61 33.45 54.79
CA PRO A 10 48.34 32.84 54.41
C PRO A 10 47.19 33.22 55.37
N SER A 11 47.14 34.45 55.88
CA SER A 11 46.13 34.86 56.87
C SER A 11 44.78 35.25 56.27
N GLY A 12 44.70 35.56 54.96
CA GLY A 12 43.45 35.95 54.30
C GLY A 12 42.69 34.81 53.58
N ARG A 13 43.27 33.60 53.48
CA ARG A 13 42.57 32.43 52.92
C ARG A 13 41.71 31.69 53.95
N ALA A 14 42.03 31.83 55.24
CA ALA A 14 41.25 31.20 56.30
C ALA A 14 39.90 31.90 56.52
N GLU A 15 39.85 33.24 56.46
CA GLU A 15 38.59 33.99 56.71
C GLU A 15 37.54 33.79 55.61
N ASN A 16 37.92 33.77 54.32
CA ASN A 16 37.00 33.47 53.20
C ASN A 16 36.48 32.02 53.19
N SER A 17 37.26 31.06 53.72
CA SER A 17 36.83 29.66 53.79
C SER A 17 35.75 29.47 54.85
N VAL A 18 35.88 30.16 55.99
CA VAL A 18 34.93 30.08 57.10
C VAL A 18 33.61 30.76 56.75
N GLU A 19 33.62 31.89 56.04
CA GLU A 19 32.38 32.53 55.55
C GLU A 19 31.67 31.68 54.47
N PHE A 20 32.44 31.04 53.58
CA PHE A 20 31.87 30.15 52.55
C PHE A 20 31.27 28.88 53.17
N GLU A 21 31.95 28.27 54.14
CA GLU A 21 31.43 27.14 54.92
C GLU A 21 30.16 27.53 55.68
N ALA A 22 30.13 28.70 56.32
CA ALA A 22 28.93 29.18 57.02
C ALA A 22 27.74 29.39 56.05
N CYS A 23 27.99 29.90 54.85
CA CYS A 23 26.96 30.08 53.82
C CYS A 23 26.47 28.72 53.27
N LEU A 24 27.38 27.78 53.04
CA LEU A 24 27.05 26.43 52.57
C LEU A 24 26.22 25.67 53.61
N VAL A 25 26.60 25.76 54.89
CA VAL A 25 25.82 25.19 56.00
C VAL A 25 24.43 25.81 56.05
N ALA A 26 24.30 27.14 55.95
CA ALA A 26 23.00 27.80 55.93
C ALA A 26 22.12 27.38 54.74
N GLN A 27 22.71 27.12 53.56
CA GLN A 27 21.99 26.62 52.39
C GLN A 27 21.51 25.18 52.57
N CYS A 28 22.35 24.30 53.13
CA CYS A 28 21.97 22.94 53.48
C CYS A 28 20.87 22.92 54.56
N ASP A 29 20.97 23.75 55.59
CA ASP A 29 19.95 23.87 56.63
C ASP A 29 18.61 24.36 56.07
N ALA A 30 18.63 25.31 55.13
CA ALA A 30 17.42 25.77 54.45
C ALA A 30 16.74 24.66 53.62
N LEU A 31 17.52 23.78 52.97
CA LEU A 31 17.00 22.62 52.25
C LEU A 31 16.37 21.61 53.21
N ILE A 32 16.99 21.35 54.36
CA ILE A 32 16.45 20.49 55.42
C ILE A 32 15.13 21.07 55.94
N ASP A 33 15.06 22.37 56.16
CA ASP A 33 13.85 23.06 56.60
C ASP A 33 12.71 22.97 55.57
N ALA A 34 13.02 23.13 54.28
CA ALA A 34 12.03 22.96 53.22
C ALA A 34 11.49 21.52 53.17
N LEU A 35 12.37 20.53 53.32
CA LEU A 35 12.01 19.11 53.45
C LEU A 35 11.10 18.84 54.65
N ASN A 36 11.43 19.41 55.81
CA ASN A 36 10.61 19.29 57.03
C ASN A 36 9.22 19.93 56.86
N ARG A 37 9.13 21.10 56.21
CA ARG A 37 7.83 21.72 55.87
C ARG A 37 7.02 20.86 54.92
N ARG A 38 7.65 20.27 53.90
CA ARG A 38 6.97 19.39 52.95
C ARG A 38 6.46 18.12 53.62
N LYS A 39 7.26 17.52 54.51
CA LYS A 39 6.83 16.40 55.36
C LYS A 39 5.58 16.76 56.18
N ALA A 40 5.56 17.92 56.82
CA ALA A 40 4.40 18.37 57.60
C ALA A 40 3.14 18.54 56.72
N GLN A 41 3.28 19.08 55.50
CA GLN A 41 2.16 19.20 54.56
C GLN A 41 1.63 17.84 54.09
N LEU A 42 2.52 16.88 53.81
CA LEU A 42 2.12 15.53 53.41
C LEU A 42 1.38 14.81 54.54
N LEU A 43 1.88 14.91 55.78
CA LEU A 43 1.21 14.37 56.96
C LEU A 43 -0.15 15.04 57.22
N ALA A 44 -0.27 16.35 57.01
CA ALA A 44 -1.56 17.05 57.11
C ALA A 44 -2.57 16.54 56.06
N ARG A 45 -2.10 16.18 54.86
CA ARG A 45 -2.95 15.61 53.81
C ARG A 45 -3.44 14.21 54.16
N VAL A 46 -2.56 13.37 54.72
CA VAL A 46 -2.95 12.04 55.25
C VAL A 46 -3.97 12.17 56.38
N ASN A 47 -3.76 13.09 57.32
CA ASN A 47 -4.73 13.34 58.40
C ASN A 47 -6.07 13.85 57.89
N LYS A 48 -6.08 14.73 56.88
CA LYS A 48 -7.33 15.22 56.27
C LYS A 48 -8.12 14.10 55.59
N GLU A 49 -7.42 13.18 54.92
CA GLU A 49 -8.04 11.99 54.32
C GLU A 49 -8.60 11.06 55.41
N HIS A 50 -7.86 10.86 56.50
CA HIS A 50 -8.32 10.09 57.66
C HIS A 50 -9.59 10.67 58.30
N GLU A 51 -9.62 11.99 58.54
CA GLU A 51 -10.80 12.68 59.09
C GLU A 51 -12.00 12.60 58.15
N HIS A 52 -11.77 12.71 56.83
CA HIS A 52 -12.83 12.58 55.84
C HIS A 52 -13.45 11.17 55.87
N LYS A 53 -12.62 10.13 55.83
CA LYS A 53 -13.09 8.74 55.91
C LYS A 53 -13.84 8.46 57.22
N LEU A 54 -13.33 8.92 58.36
CA LEU A 54 -14.02 8.81 59.65
C LEU A 54 -15.37 9.53 59.67
N LYS A 55 -15.47 10.71 59.05
CA LYS A 55 -16.72 11.46 58.96
C LYS A 55 -17.76 10.68 58.14
N VAL A 56 -17.38 10.15 56.97
CA VAL A 56 -18.27 9.35 56.13
C VAL A 56 -18.78 8.11 56.87
N VAL A 57 -17.91 7.42 57.62
CA VAL A 57 -18.31 6.26 58.43
C VAL A 57 -19.27 6.66 59.56
N ARG A 58 -19.01 7.76 60.27
CA ARG A 58 -19.93 8.26 61.31
C ARG A 58 -21.30 8.66 60.74
N ASP A 59 -21.32 9.31 59.59
CA ASP A 59 -22.56 9.69 58.91
C ASP A 59 -23.35 8.44 58.49
N GLN A 60 -22.67 7.40 58.01
CA GLN A 60 -23.31 6.12 57.69
C GLN A 60 -23.88 5.42 58.94
N ILE A 61 -23.14 5.39 60.06
CA ILE A 61 -23.63 4.83 61.34
C ILE A 61 -24.87 5.59 61.82
N SER A 62 -24.84 6.92 61.77
CA SER A 62 -25.97 7.77 62.14
C SER A 62 -27.21 7.46 61.29
N HIS A 63 -27.03 7.37 59.96
CA HIS A 63 -28.10 7.03 59.03
C HIS A 63 -28.71 5.66 59.31
N CYS A 64 -27.88 4.63 59.52
CA CYS A 64 -28.34 3.29 59.87
C CYS A 64 -29.07 3.28 61.22
N THR A 65 -28.59 4.03 62.21
CA THR A 65 -29.22 4.12 63.54
C THR A 65 -30.62 4.74 63.47
N VAL A 66 -30.79 5.80 62.67
CA VAL A 66 -32.11 6.44 62.45
C VAL A 66 -33.07 5.47 61.78
N LYS A 67 -32.63 4.75 60.73
CA LYS A 67 -33.46 3.74 60.07
C LYS A 67 -33.83 2.58 60.99
N LEU A 68 -32.89 2.13 61.83
CA LEU A 68 -33.15 1.07 62.82
C LEU A 68 -34.24 1.49 63.82
N ARG A 69 -34.17 2.73 64.31
CA ARG A 69 -35.17 3.29 65.22
C ARG A 69 -36.55 3.41 64.57
N GLN A 70 -36.62 3.87 63.31
CA GLN A 70 -37.86 3.93 62.55
C GLN A 70 -38.47 2.54 62.33
N THR A 71 -37.63 1.54 62.00
CA THR A 71 -38.07 0.16 61.79
C THR A 71 -38.58 -0.45 63.10
N THR A 72 -37.89 -0.19 64.22
CA THR A 72 -38.32 -0.65 65.55
C THR A 72 -39.67 -0.05 65.93
N GLY A 73 -39.87 1.26 65.73
CA GLY A 73 -41.16 1.91 65.97
C GLY A 73 -42.28 1.39 65.07
N LEU A 74 -41.98 1.03 63.81
CA LEU A 74 -42.95 0.38 62.94
C LEU A 74 -43.32 -1.03 63.46
N MET A 75 -42.34 -1.80 63.95
CA MET A 75 -42.60 -3.12 64.54
C MET A 75 -43.48 -3.01 65.80
N GLU A 76 -43.21 -2.05 66.67
CA GLU A 76 -44.05 -1.77 67.85
C GLU A 76 -45.47 -1.39 67.44
N TYR A 77 -45.63 -0.54 66.42
CA TYR A 77 -46.95 -0.19 65.87
C TYR A 77 -47.66 -1.42 65.28
N CYS A 78 -46.96 -2.28 64.53
CA CYS A 78 -47.51 -3.54 64.03
C CYS A 78 -48.01 -4.43 65.19
N LEU A 79 -47.24 -4.53 66.27
CA LEU A 79 -47.62 -5.31 67.45
C LEU A 79 -48.88 -4.76 68.13
N GLU A 80 -49.05 -3.45 68.21
CA GLU A 80 -50.27 -2.85 68.75
C GLU A 80 -51.48 -3.06 67.82
N VAL A 81 -51.31 -2.90 66.50
CA VAL A 81 -52.41 -3.14 65.53
C VAL A 81 -52.87 -4.60 65.55
N ILE A 82 -51.97 -5.57 65.75
CA ILE A 82 -52.33 -7.00 65.87
C ILE A 82 -53.17 -7.29 67.13
N LYS A 83 -53.13 -6.42 68.15
CA LYS A 83 -53.97 -6.56 69.35
C LYS A 83 -55.39 -6.03 69.16
N GLU A 84 -55.72 -5.44 68.00
CA GLU A 84 -57.07 -4.97 67.70
C GLU A 84 -58.03 -6.16 67.62
N ASN A 85 -59.06 -6.15 68.47
CA ASN A 85 -59.99 -7.27 68.62
C ASN A 85 -61.20 -7.15 67.70
N ASP A 86 -61.42 -5.99 67.07
CA ASP A 86 -62.45 -5.81 66.04
C ASP A 86 -61.93 -6.21 64.64
N PRO A 87 -62.48 -7.27 64.00
CA PRO A 87 -62.01 -7.74 62.70
C PRO A 87 -62.15 -6.70 61.58
N SER A 88 -63.20 -5.85 61.65
CA SER A 88 -63.43 -4.78 60.68
C SER A 88 -62.39 -3.65 60.78
N GLY A 89 -62.09 -3.20 62.00
CA GLY A 89 -61.05 -2.20 62.26
C GLY A 89 -59.65 -2.70 61.88
N PHE A 90 -59.34 -3.97 62.16
CA PHE A 90 -58.06 -4.57 61.77
C PHE A 90 -57.88 -4.61 60.25
N LEU A 91 -58.89 -5.05 59.50
CA LEU A 91 -58.83 -5.14 58.03
C LEU A 91 -58.71 -3.76 57.34
N GLN A 92 -59.24 -2.69 57.93
CA GLN A 92 -59.09 -1.34 57.38
C GLN A 92 -57.64 -0.82 57.46
N ILE A 93 -56.87 -1.27 58.45
CA ILE A 93 -55.50 -0.78 58.71
C ILE A 93 -54.44 -1.75 58.16
N SER A 94 -54.75 -3.05 58.09
CA SER A 94 -53.79 -4.11 57.75
C SER A 94 -53.14 -3.93 56.38
N ASP A 95 -53.89 -3.55 55.36
CA ASP A 95 -53.37 -3.43 53.98
C ASP A 95 -52.39 -2.24 53.83
N ALA A 96 -52.67 -1.12 54.52
CA ALA A 96 -51.75 0.02 54.58
C ALA A 96 -50.49 -0.32 55.39
N LEU A 97 -50.62 -1.12 56.44
CA LEU A 97 -49.51 -1.58 57.25
C LEU A 97 -48.58 -2.52 56.47
N ILE A 98 -49.13 -3.50 55.75
CA ILE A 98 -48.38 -4.45 54.91
C ILE A 98 -47.58 -3.68 53.85
N ARG A 99 -48.20 -2.68 53.20
CA ARG A 99 -47.48 -1.82 52.23
C ARG A 99 -46.32 -1.06 52.87
N ARG A 100 -46.51 -0.50 54.07
CA ARG A 100 -45.43 0.20 54.80
C ARG A 100 -44.30 -0.75 55.18
N VAL A 101 -44.61 -1.99 55.60
CA VAL A 101 -43.60 -2.99 55.94
C VAL A 101 -42.78 -3.38 54.71
N HIS A 102 -43.42 -3.71 53.59
CA HIS A 102 -42.72 -4.03 52.34
C HIS A 102 -41.85 -2.88 51.83
N LEU A 103 -42.36 -1.64 51.85
CA LEU A 103 -41.57 -0.47 51.46
C LEU A 103 -40.35 -0.26 52.37
N THR A 104 -40.48 -0.53 53.67
CA THR A 104 -39.38 -0.44 54.62
C THR A 104 -38.35 -1.54 54.37
N GLU A 105 -38.79 -2.77 54.10
CA GLU A 105 -37.95 -3.92 53.76
C GLU A 105 -37.13 -3.70 52.48
N ASP A 106 -37.78 -3.25 51.40
CA ASP A 106 -37.11 -2.92 50.13
C ASP A 106 -36.01 -1.85 50.29
N GLN A 107 -36.22 -0.90 51.20
CA GLN A 107 -35.23 0.14 51.51
C GLN A 107 -34.02 -0.36 52.29
N TRP A 108 -34.12 -1.48 53.02
CA TRP A 108 -32.97 -2.13 53.66
C TRP A 108 -32.14 -2.92 52.64
N GLY A 109 -32.78 -3.57 51.66
CA GLY A 109 -32.11 -4.42 50.66
C GLY A 109 -31.21 -3.68 49.66
N LYS A 110 -31.47 -2.40 49.37
CA LYS A 110 -30.69 -1.59 48.39
C LYS A 110 -29.45 -0.93 49.02
N GLY A 111 -28.43 -1.71 49.40
CA GLY A 111 -27.07 -1.21 49.69
C GLY A 111 -26.92 -0.32 50.93
N THR A 112 -27.92 -0.28 51.82
CA THR A 112 -27.85 0.52 53.07
C THR A 112 -26.82 -0.05 54.05
N LEU A 113 -26.59 -1.37 54.03
CA LEU A 113 -25.71 -2.10 54.96
C LEU A 113 -24.28 -2.34 54.44
N THR A 114 -24.00 -2.04 53.17
CA THR A 114 -22.64 -2.17 52.63
C THR A 114 -21.77 -0.98 53.06
N PRO A 115 -20.55 -1.21 53.61
CA PRO A 115 -19.66 -0.12 53.99
C PRO A 115 -19.36 0.78 52.79
N ARG A 116 -19.57 2.09 52.92
CA ARG A 116 -19.34 3.03 51.80
C ARG A 116 -17.86 3.34 51.57
N MET A 117 -16.97 2.94 52.47
CA MET A 117 -15.54 3.23 52.43
C MET A 117 -14.73 1.99 52.84
N THR A 118 -13.56 1.83 52.21
CA THR A 118 -12.57 0.79 52.54
C THR A 118 -11.63 1.25 53.66
N THR A 119 -11.03 0.31 54.38
CA THR A 119 -10.11 0.58 55.51
C THR A 119 -8.73 1.06 55.07
N ASP A 120 -8.34 0.85 53.82
CA ASP A 120 -6.97 1.08 53.34
C ASP A 120 -6.77 2.51 52.85
N PHE A 121 -5.58 3.07 53.10
CA PHE A 121 -5.15 4.35 52.54
C PHE A 121 -4.48 4.13 51.18
N ASP A 122 -5.11 4.61 50.12
CA ASP A 122 -4.61 4.47 48.75
C ASP A 122 -3.64 5.63 48.40
N LEU A 123 -2.55 5.76 49.19
CA LEU A 123 -1.54 6.80 49.03
C LEU A 123 -0.12 6.20 49.15
N SER A 124 0.64 6.19 48.05
CA SER A 124 2.05 5.79 48.02
C SER A 124 2.97 7.01 47.86
N LEU A 125 4.02 7.11 48.66
CA LEU A 125 5.06 8.14 48.50
C LEU A 125 6.22 7.60 47.68
N ASP A 126 6.43 8.13 46.47
CA ASP A 126 7.66 7.90 45.70
C ASP A 126 8.74 8.90 46.13
N ASN A 127 9.87 8.40 46.63
CA ASN A 127 11.01 9.19 47.09
C ASN A 127 12.24 9.09 46.18
N SER A 128 12.17 8.27 45.13
CA SER A 128 13.31 7.96 44.25
C SER A 128 13.87 9.19 43.52
N PRO A 129 13.04 10.07 42.93
CA PRO A 129 13.53 11.27 42.24
C PRO A 129 14.23 12.26 43.18
N LEU A 130 13.78 12.36 44.43
CA LEU A 130 14.36 13.26 45.42
C LEU A 130 15.71 12.73 45.93
N LEU A 131 15.83 11.43 46.15
CA LEU A 131 17.09 10.80 46.51
C LEU A 131 18.12 10.97 45.39
N GLN A 132 17.72 10.76 44.14
CA GLN A 132 18.60 11.00 42.99
C GLN A 132 19.06 12.47 42.91
N SER A 133 18.15 13.41 43.18
CA SER A 133 18.47 14.85 43.21
C SER A 133 19.47 15.20 44.32
N ILE A 134 19.32 14.61 45.52
CA ILE A 134 20.27 14.79 46.63
C ILE A 134 21.64 14.21 46.28
N HIS A 135 21.69 13.04 45.63
CA HIS A 135 22.94 12.42 45.20
C HIS A 135 23.69 13.20 44.11
N GLN A 136 23.03 14.14 43.42
CA GLN A 136 23.60 14.95 42.35
C GLN A 136 24.04 16.36 42.78
N LEU A 137 23.97 16.71 44.07
CA LEU A 137 24.38 18.03 44.57
C LEU A 137 25.91 18.20 44.50
N ASP A 138 26.38 19.11 43.65
CA ASP A 138 27.80 19.45 43.45
C ASP A 138 27.99 20.95 43.13
N PHE A 139 29.22 21.47 43.18
CA PHE A 139 29.54 22.87 42.89
C PHE A 139 29.57 23.15 41.37
N VAL A 140 28.85 24.17 40.88
CA VAL A 140 28.77 24.50 39.44
C VAL A 140 29.27 25.92 39.12
N GLN A 141 30.05 26.07 38.04
CA GLN A 141 30.61 27.35 37.55
C GLN A 141 29.80 27.88 36.34
N MET A 142 29.44 29.18 36.30
CA MET A 142 28.53 29.74 35.27
C MET A 142 29.15 29.85 33.86
N LYS A 143 28.48 29.27 32.85
CA LYS A 143 28.84 29.29 31.41
C LYS A 143 27.60 29.57 30.53
N ILE A 144 27.81 29.77 29.22
CA ILE A 144 26.74 29.90 28.20
C ILE A 144 26.01 28.55 28.05
N PRO A 145 24.68 28.51 27.78
CA PRO A 145 23.94 27.26 27.62
C PRO A 145 24.44 26.43 26.45
N ALA A 146 24.29 25.11 26.54
CA ALA A 146 24.59 24.23 25.42
C ALA A 146 23.56 24.39 24.29
N THR A 147 23.99 24.08 23.06
CA THR A 147 23.14 24.11 21.87
C THR A 147 21.95 23.15 22.04
N PRO A 148 20.70 23.62 21.85
CA PRO A 148 19.51 22.77 21.93
C PRO A 148 19.45 21.74 20.79
N ILE A 149 18.79 20.61 21.07
CA ILE A 149 18.62 19.48 20.15
C ILE A 149 17.14 19.43 19.75
N LEU A 150 16.86 19.51 18.44
CA LEU A 150 15.51 19.29 17.91
C LEU A 150 15.13 17.81 18.07
N GLN A 151 13.93 17.55 18.57
CA GLN A 151 13.36 16.21 18.72
C GLN A 151 12.57 15.89 17.45
N LEU A 152 13.24 15.27 16.49
CA LEU A 152 12.69 15.07 15.14
C LEU A 152 11.42 14.20 15.18
N GLU A 153 11.38 13.22 16.07
CA GLU A 153 10.23 12.34 16.31
C GLU A 153 8.97 13.07 16.80
N GLU A 154 9.12 14.23 17.43
CA GLU A 154 8.02 15.05 17.94
C GLU A 154 7.71 16.27 17.05
N CYS A 155 8.55 16.54 16.04
CA CYS A 155 8.31 17.59 15.06
C CYS A 155 7.35 17.08 13.98
N CYS A 156 6.31 17.84 13.64
CA CYS A 156 5.38 17.47 12.57
C CYS A 156 4.86 18.68 11.80
N THR A 157 4.48 18.46 10.54
CA THR A 157 3.75 19.45 9.74
C THR A 157 2.32 18.95 9.51
N HIS A 158 1.36 19.85 9.65
CA HIS A 158 -0.04 19.57 9.36
C HIS A 158 -0.65 20.76 8.64
N ASN A 159 -1.08 20.55 7.40
CA ASN A 159 -1.70 21.58 6.57
C ASN A 159 -0.71 22.76 6.36
N ASN A 160 -0.99 23.94 6.91
CA ASN A 160 -0.13 25.12 6.93
C ASN A 160 0.43 25.46 8.33
N SER A 161 0.55 24.46 9.19
CA SER A 161 1.15 24.60 10.52
C SER A 161 2.33 23.63 10.67
N ALA A 162 3.31 24.02 11.47
CA ALA A 162 4.42 23.15 11.85
C ALA A 162 4.61 23.19 13.37
N THR A 163 4.59 22.03 14.01
CA THR A 163 4.95 21.89 15.42
C THR A 163 6.39 21.41 15.51
N LEU A 164 7.21 22.16 16.24
CA LEU A 164 8.62 21.83 16.49
C LEU A 164 8.83 21.60 17.98
N SER A 165 9.56 20.55 18.32
CA SER A 165 9.96 20.20 19.69
C SER A 165 11.48 20.15 19.83
N TRP A 166 12.01 20.55 20.98
CA TRP A 166 13.44 20.61 21.25
C TRP A 166 13.75 20.42 22.73
N LYS A 167 14.94 19.89 23.04
CA LYS A 167 15.41 19.72 24.42
C LYS A 167 16.85 20.17 24.61
N GLN A 168 17.24 20.37 25.86
CA GLN A 168 18.65 20.53 26.21
C GLN A 168 19.41 19.21 26.11
N PRO A 169 20.71 19.23 25.76
CA PRO A 169 21.54 18.04 25.76
C PRO A 169 21.57 17.34 27.14
N PRO A 170 21.49 16.00 27.21
CA PRO A 170 21.36 15.25 28.48
C PRO A 170 22.47 15.48 29.52
N LEU A 171 23.65 15.94 29.07
CA LEU A 171 24.83 16.18 29.92
C LEU A 171 25.07 17.67 30.19
N SER A 172 24.12 18.55 29.85
CA SER A 172 24.27 19.99 30.07
C SER A 172 23.96 20.36 31.52
N THR A 173 24.97 20.86 32.24
CA THR A 173 24.83 21.35 33.62
C THR A 173 24.49 22.85 33.71
N VAL A 174 24.28 23.51 32.56
CA VAL A 174 24.06 24.96 32.46
C VAL A 174 22.60 25.23 32.06
N PRO A 175 21.77 25.83 32.93
CA PRO A 175 20.37 26.10 32.62
C PRO A 175 20.23 27.20 31.55
N ALA A 176 19.27 27.01 30.65
CA ALA A 176 18.81 28.06 29.74
C ALA A 176 17.62 28.81 30.38
N ASP A 177 17.62 30.13 30.24
CA ASP A 177 16.49 30.98 30.63
C ASP A 177 15.39 30.99 29.55
N GLY A 178 15.68 30.53 28.33
CA GLY A 178 14.72 30.37 27.23
C GLY A 178 15.37 29.98 25.90
N TYR A 179 14.56 29.93 24.84
CA TYR A 179 14.94 29.55 23.49
C TYR A 179 14.39 30.54 22.46
N ILE A 180 15.07 30.63 21.33
CA ILE A 180 14.67 31.44 20.16
C ILE A 180 14.63 30.51 18.94
N LEU A 181 13.42 30.31 18.41
CA LEU A 181 13.17 29.56 17.18
C LEU A 181 13.07 30.52 16.00
N GLU A 182 13.77 30.20 14.93
CA GLU A 182 13.75 30.94 13.67
C GLU A 182 13.30 30.05 12.51
N LEU A 183 12.50 30.61 11.61
CA LEU A 183 12.06 30.01 10.35
C LEU A 183 12.39 30.96 9.19
N ASP A 184 12.76 30.42 8.02
CA ASP A 184 12.86 31.21 6.79
C ASP A 184 11.47 31.49 6.17
N ASP A 185 11.44 32.12 5.00
CA ASP A 185 10.21 32.51 4.30
C ASP A 185 9.62 31.42 3.39
N GLY A 186 10.12 30.19 3.48
CA GLY A 186 9.66 29.07 2.66
C GLY A 186 10.21 29.06 1.23
N ASN A 187 11.11 29.99 0.87
CA ASN A 187 11.77 30.08 -0.43
C ASN A 187 13.30 30.24 -0.32
N GLY A 188 13.88 29.84 0.81
CA GLY A 188 15.31 29.99 1.08
C GLY A 188 15.76 31.42 1.38
N GLY A 189 14.84 32.30 1.80
CA GLY A 189 15.11 33.67 2.21
C GLY A 189 15.71 33.80 3.61
N GLN A 190 15.60 34.99 4.20
CA GLN A 190 16.17 35.26 5.53
C GLN A 190 15.35 34.60 6.66
N PHE A 191 16.05 34.00 7.62
CA PHE A 191 15.47 33.52 8.88
C PHE A 191 14.87 34.66 9.70
N ARG A 192 13.68 34.43 10.26
CA ARG A 192 12.96 35.34 11.16
C ARG A 192 12.61 34.64 12.45
N GLU A 193 12.67 35.35 13.56
CA GLU A 193 12.25 34.85 14.87
C GLU A 193 10.74 34.64 14.87
N VAL A 194 10.32 33.40 15.11
CA VAL A 194 8.90 32.99 15.17
C VAL A 194 8.47 32.65 16.59
N TYR A 195 9.41 32.37 17.48
CA TYR A 195 9.13 32.12 18.90
C TYR A 195 10.32 32.51 19.78
N VAL A 196 10.02 33.16 20.92
CA VAL A 196 10.96 33.44 22.01
C VAL A 196 10.29 33.12 23.33
N GLY A 197 10.79 32.13 24.06
CA GLY A 197 10.17 31.72 25.33
C GLY A 197 10.84 30.53 25.98
N LYS A 198 10.23 30.00 27.05
CA LYS A 198 10.80 28.92 27.88
C LYS A 198 10.35 27.53 27.47
N GLU A 199 9.28 27.45 26.67
CA GLU A 199 8.72 26.19 26.26
C GLU A 199 9.68 25.45 25.32
N THR A 200 9.61 24.13 25.38
CA THR A 200 10.41 23.21 24.58
C THR A 200 9.68 22.75 23.32
N MET A 201 8.48 23.29 23.06
CA MET A 201 7.67 22.96 21.91
C MET A 201 6.91 24.21 21.45
N CYS A 202 6.82 24.41 20.14
CA CYS A 202 6.09 25.52 19.55
C CYS A 202 5.42 25.09 18.23
N THR A 203 4.14 25.44 18.08
CA THR A 203 3.43 25.35 16.82
C THR A 203 3.45 26.71 16.13
N VAL A 204 3.94 26.72 14.89
CA VAL A 204 3.94 27.88 14.01
C VAL A 204 2.83 27.69 12.99
N ASP A 205 1.78 28.49 13.13
CA ASP A 205 0.62 28.50 12.23
C ASP A 205 0.77 29.51 11.09
N GLY A 206 -0.03 29.35 10.04
CA GLY A 206 -0.12 30.35 8.97
C GLY A 206 1.04 30.32 7.97
N LEU A 207 1.75 29.18 7.89
CA LEU A 207 2.77 28.95 6.87
C LEU A 207 2.14 28.89 5.47
N HIS A 208 2.96 28.99 4.42
CA HIS A 208 2.49 28.80 3.06
C HIS A 208 2.34 27.31 2.77
N PHE A 209 1.28 26.94 2.06
CA PHE A 209 1.09 25.58 1.53
C PHE A 209 2.14 25.25 0.47
N ASN A 210 2.43 23.96 0.30
CA ASN A 210 3.40 23.44 -0.66
C ASN A 210 4.74 24.20 -0.64
N SER A 211 5.23 24.51 0.56
CA SER A 211 6.42 25.35 0.76
C SER A 211 7.37 24.67 1.73
N THR A 212 8.66 24.85 1.46
CA THR A 212 9.73 24.22 2.22
C THR A 212 10.38 25.26 3.13
N TYR A 213 10.20 25.09 4.43
CA TYR A 213 10.72 25.98 5.45
C TYR A 213 11.97 25.41 6.11
N ASN A 214 12.97 26.26 6.33
CA ASN A 214 14.12 25.93 7.16
C ASN A 214 13.91 26.47 8.57
N ALA A 215 14.01 25.61 9.58
CA ALA A 215 13.85 25.95 10.98
C ALA A 215 15.15 25.73 11.76
N ARG A 216 15.48 26.61 12.69
CA ARG A 216 16.65 26.45 13.58
C ARG A 216 16.40 27.10 14.94
N ILE A 217 17.04 26.57 15.99
CA ILE A 217 16.81 27.05 17.34
C ILE A 217 18.09 27.26 18.14
N LYS A 218 18.12 28.28 19.00
CA LYS A 218 19.21 28.55 19.96
C LYS A 218 18.65 28.75 21.37
N ALA A 219 19.44 28.39 22.38
CA ALA A 219 19.12 28.62 23.79
C ALA A 219 19.80 29.90 24.29
N PHE A 220 19.26 30.56 25.31
CA PHE A 220 19.86 31.75 25.93
C PHE A 220 19.78 31.73 27.45
N ASN A 221 20.75 32.36 28.11
CA ASN A 221 20.68 32.71 29.52
C ASN A 221 21.31 34.10 29.77
N LYS A 222 21.35 34.55 31.04
CA LYS A 222 21.98 35.83 31.43
C LYS A 222 23.44 36.02 30.98
N THR A 223 24.18 34.94 30.68
CA THR A 223 25.58 34.98 30.24
C THR A 223 25.72 35.08 28.71
N GLY A 224 24.73 34.60 27.94
CA GLY A 224 24.73 34.71 26.47
C GLY A 224 23.84 33.70 25.77
N VAL A 225 23.93 33.65 24.44
CA VAL A 225 23.18 32.73 23.57
C VAL A 225 24.08 31.57 23.10
N SER A 226 23.50 30.38 22.95
CA SER A 226 24.18 29.22 22.37
C SER A 226 24.36 29.37 20.86
N GLN A 227 25.09 28.44 20.25
CA GLN A 227 25.00 28.25 18.79
C GLN A 227 23.59 27.74 18.41
N TYR A 228 23.24 27.88 17.13
CA TYR A 228 22.01 27.30 16.59
C TYR A 228 22.13 25.77 16.51
N SER A 229 20.98 25.10 16.65
CA SER A 229 20.80 23.70 16.30
C SER A 229 21.12 23.46 14.82
N LYS A 230 21.20 22.18 14.44
CA LYS A 230 21.07 21.83 13.02
C LYS A 230 19.75 22.38 12.48
N THR A 231 19.78 22.83 11.22
CA THR A 231 18.59 23.30 10.52
C THR A 231 17.70 22.11 10.19
N LEU A 232 16.41 22.20 10.55
CA LEU A 232 15.38 21.25 10.18
C LEU A 232 14.63 21.78 8.97
N VAL A 233 14.46 20.94 7.95
CA VAL A 233 13.65 21.25 6.77
C VAL A 233 12.24 20.74 7.00
N LEU A 234 11.25 21.61 6.86
CA LEU A 234 9.83 21.32 7.05
C LEU A 234 9.12 21.52 5.72
N GLN A 235 8.28 20.56 5.31
CA GLN A 235 7.42 20.71 4.14
C GLN A 235 5.97 20.77 4.58
N THR A 236 5.28 21.87 4.25
CA THR A 236 3.84 22.01 4.47
C THR A 236 3.06 21.23 3.41
N SER A 237 1.80 20.91 3.71
CA SER A 237 0.98 20.06 2.83
C SER A 237 0.84 20.66 1.42
N GLU A 238 0.88 19.80 0.40
CA GLU A 238 0.76 20.22 -1.01
C GLU A 238 -0.63 20.74 -1.36
N VAL A 239 -1.66 20.20 -0.68
CA VAL A 239 -3.06 20.55 -0.88
C VAL A 239 -3.62 21.17 0.40
N ALA A 240 -4.24 22.33 0.26
CA ALA A 240 -4.90 23.01 1.36
C ALA A 240 -6.27 22.38 1.64
N TRP A 241 -6.54 22.07 2.91
CA TRP A 241 -7.82 21.52 3.37
C TRP A 241 -8.43 22.39 4.48
N PHE A 242 -9.76 22.43 4.57
CA PHE A 242 -10.45 23.10 5.67
C PHE A 242 -11.72 22.35 6.07
N ALA A 243 -12.03 22.39 7.36
CA ALA A 243 -13.37 22.20 7.90
C ALA A 243 -13.93 23.57 8.28
N PHE A 244 -15.23 23.69 8.47
CA PHE A 244 -15.80 24.93 8.99
C PHE A 244 -15.41 25.15 10.45
N ASP A 245 -15.30 26.41 10.86
CA ASP A 245 -14.85 26.80 12.20
C ASP A 245 -16.04 27.03 13.14
N PRO A 246 -16.28 26.14 14.14
CA PRO A 246 -17.32 26.35 15.13
C PRO A 246 -16.99 27.47 16.11
N GLY A 247 -15.71 27.82 16.28
CA GLY A 247 -15.27 28.79 17.28
C GLY A 247 -15.62 30.24 16.93
N SER A 248 -15.72 30.57 15.65
CA SER A 248 -16.06 31.91 15.15
C SER A 248 -17.48 32.03 14.58
N ALA A 249 -18.27 30.95 14.62
CA ALA A 249 -19.61 30.92 14.05
C ALA A 249 -20.70 31.40 15.03
N HIS A 250 -21.82 31.87 14.47
CA HIS A 250 -22.99 32.26 15.25
C HIS A 250 -23.67 31.05 15.91
N SER A 251 -24.33 31.22 17.06
CA SER A 251 -24.98 30.13 17.82
C SER A 251 -26.12 29.43 17.07
N ASP A 252 -26.65 30.06 16.02
CA ASP A 252 -27.71 29.49 15.17
C ASP A 252 -27.18 28.43 14.19
N ILE A 253 -25.86 28.37 14.00
CA ILE A 253 -25.20 27.43 13.10
C ILE A 253 -25.02 26.08 13.78
N ILE A 254 -25.35 25.02 13.05
CA ILE A 254 -25.23 23.63 13.49
C ILE A 254 -24.26 22.92 12.56
N PHE A 255 -23.20 22.35 13.16
CA PHE A 255 -22.17 21.59 12.49
C PHE A 255 -22.44 20.09 12.62
N SER A 256 -22.11 19.32 11.58
CA SER A 256 -22.13 17.86 11.58
C SER A 256 -21.04 17.30 10.66
N ASN A 257 -20.82 15.99 10.68
CA ASN A 257 -19.78 15.30 9.91
C ASN A 257 -18.39 15.91 10.12
N ASP A 258 -17.91 15.97 11.37
CA ASP A 258 -16.59 16.55 11.71
C ASP A 258 -16.41 17.99 11.21
N ASN A 259 -17.47 18.80 11.31
CA ASN A 259 -17.55 20.18 10.84
C ASN A 259 -17.42 20.35 9.32
N LEU A 260 -17.66 19.30 8.54
CA LEU A 260 -17.69 19.34 7.07
C LEU A 260 -19.08 19.69 6.52
N THR A 261 -20.12 19.54 7.33
CA THR A 261 -21.49 19.90 6.97
C THR A 261 -21.98 21.03 7.87
N VAL A 262 -22.58 22.05 7.26
CA VAL A 262 -23.11 23.21 7.96
C VAL A 262 -24.61 23.33 7.69
N THR A 263 -25.38 23.61 8.73
CA THR A 263 -26.79 23.98 8.65
C THR A 263 -27.06 25.18 9.57
N CYS A 264 -28.20 25.83 9.39
CA CYS A 264 -28.64 26.93 10.25
C CYS A 264 -30.01 26.59 10.86
N SER A 265 -30.27 27.04 12.07
CA SER A 265 -31.59 26.94 12.73
C SER A 265 -32.47 28.18 12.50
N SER A 266 -31.87 29.29 12.08
CA SER A 266 -32.55 30.58 11.83
C SER A 266 -33.09 30.71 10.40
N TYR A 267 -34.12 31.54 10.23
CA TYR A 267 -34.59 32.00 8.91
C TYR A 267 -33.72 33.11 8.32
N ASP A 268 -32.95 33.80 9.16
CA ASP A 268 -31.99 34.80 8.73
C ASP A 268 -30.68 34.13 8.29
N ASP A 269 -29.98 34.75 7.34
CA ASP A 269 -28.67 34.28 6.89
C ASP A 269 -27.59 34.46 7.95
N ARG A 270 -26.70 33.48 8.03
CA ARG A 270 -25.54 33.47 8.93
C ARG A 270 -24.28 33.12 8.16
N VAL A 271 -23.22 33.90 8.34
CA VAL A 271 -21.91 33.61 7.73
C VAL A 271 -21.15 32.59 8.56
N VAL A 272 -20.58 31.61 7.89
CA VAL A 272 -19.67 30.60 8.45
C VAL A 272 -18.36 30.63 7.69
N LEU A 273 -17.25 30.58 8.41
CA LEU A 273 -15.91 30.52 7.81
C LEU A 273 -15.32 29.11 7.90
N GLY A 274 -14.44 28.79 6.97
CA GLY A 274 -13.46 27.74 7.10
C GLY A 274 -12.47 28.05 8.22
N LYS A 275 -11.94 27.01 8.86
CA LYS A 275 -10.90 27.12 9.90
C LYS A 275 -9.54 27.55 9.35
N THR A 276 -9.30 27.30 8.06
CA THR A 276 -8.03 27.55 7.39
C THR A 276 -8.14 28.74 6.43
N GLY A 277 -7.21 29.69 6.51
CA GLY A 277 -7.13 30.84 5.61
C GLY A 277 -6.02 30.71 4.56
N PHE A 278 -6.22 31.36 3.41
CA PHE A 278 -5.34 31.36 2.25
C PHE A 278 -4.79 32.76 1.99
N SER A 279 -3.46 32.90 1.89
CA SER A 279 -2.78 34.19 1.69
C SER A 279 -1.88 34.25 0.45
N LYS A 280 -1.62 33.10 -0.20
CA LYS A 280 -0.81 32.98 -1.43
C LYS A 280 -1.16 31.70 -2.17
N GLY A 281 -0.93 31.65 -3.49
CA GLY A 281 -1.16 30.46 -4.31
C GLY A 281 -2.53 30.41 -4.99
N VAL A 282 -2.82 29.29 -5.65
CA VAL A 282 -4.10 29.06 -6.34
C VAL A 282 -4.85 27.99 -5.56
N HIS A 283 -6.06 28.34 -5.10
CA HIS A 283 -6.88 27.48 -4.25
C HIS A 283 -8.23 27.25 -4.92
N TYR A 284 -8.65 26.00 -5.00
CA TYR A 284 -9.96 25.62 -5.51
C TYR A 284 -10.61 24.65 -4.53
N TRP A 285 -11.86 24.89 -4.18
CA TRP A 285 -12.65 23.96 -3.37
C TRP A 285 -14.10 23.93 -3.83
N GLU A 286 -14.77 22.85 -3.47
CA GLU A 286 -16.15 22.57 -3.85
C GLU A 286 -17.03 22.33 -2.63
N LEU A 287 -18.27 22.79 -2.75
CA LEU A 287 -19.34 22.59 -1.78
C LEU A 287 -20.52 21.92 -2.49
N THR A 288 -20.98 20.79 -1.98
CA THR A 288 -22.18 20.12 -2.50
C THR A 288 -23.41 20.54 -1.69
N VAL A 289 -24.51 20.88 -2.36
CA VAL A 289 -25.78 21.23 -1.72
C VAL A 289 -26.56 19.95 -1.38
N ASP A 290 -26.47 19.48 -0.15
CA ASP A 290 -27.16 18.27 0.32
C ASP A 290 -28.66 18.50 0.58
N ARG A 291 -29.04 19.72 0.96
CA ARG A 291 -30.45 20.12 1.19
C ARG A 291 -30.69 21.52 0.64
N TYR A 292 -31.81 21.69 -0.05
CA TYR A 292 -32.25 22.95 -0.65
C TYR A 292 -33.78 22.97 -0.72
N ASP A 293 -34.42 23.54 0.29
CA ASP A 293 -35.88 23.49 0.49
C ASP A 293 -36.49 24.89 0.35
N ASN A 294 -37.66 25.07 -0.26
CA ASN A 294 -38.36 26.38 -0.31
C ASN A 294 -37.59 27.54 -0.98
N HIS A 295 -36.71 27.26 -1.94
CA HIS A 295 -36.02 28.25 -2.81
C HIS A 295 -35.29 29.40 -2.08
N PRO A 296 -34.32 29.12 -1.20
CA PRO A 296 -33.48 30.13 -0.55
C PRO A 296 -32.35 30.61 -1.48
N ASP A 297 -31.73 31.74 -1.14
CA ASP A 297 -30.68 32.36 -1.95
C ASP A 297 -29.31 32.32 -1.23
N PRO A 298 -28.68 31.15 -1.00
CA PRO A 298 -27.41 31.09 -0.27
C PRO A 298 -26.29 31.82 -1.00
N ALA A 299 -25.27 32.21 -0.23
CA ALA A 299 -24.08 32.86 -0.76
C ALA A 299 -22.81 32.06 -0.47
N PHE A 300 -21.91 31.99 -1.45
CA PHE A 300 -20.67 31.21 -1.39
C PHE A 300 -19.49 32.10 -1.78
N GLY A 301 -18.36 32.01 -1.08
CA GLY A 301 -17.15 32.71 -1.48
C GLY A 301 -16.08 32.77 -0.42
N VAL A 302 -15.49 33.95 -0.25
CA VAL A 302 -14.36 34.16 0.66
C VAL A 302 -14.57 35.39 1.52
N ALA A 303 -13.99 35.40 2.71
CA ALA A 303 -14.08 36.53 3.61
C ALA A 303 -12.83 36.69 4.49
N ARG A 304 -12.67 37.88 5.06
CA ARG A 304 -11.71 38.13 6.13
C ARG A 304 -12.23 37.56 7.45
N ILE A 305 -11.33 37.31 8.39
CA ILE A 305 -11.68 36.70 9.68
C ILE A 305 -12.73 37.51 10.46
N ASP A 306 -12.69 38.84 10.32
CA ASP A 306 -13.51 39.84 11.01
C ASP A 306 -14.77 40.28 10.22
N VAL A 307 -15.22 39.48 9.25
CA VAL A 307 -16.51 39.63 8.55
C VAL A 307 -17.69 39.53 9.52
N MET A 308 -18.74 40.33 9.28
CA MET A 308 -19.99 40.25 10.06
C MET A 308 -20.66 38.87 9.87
N LYS A 309 -21.08 38.22 10.96
CA LYS A 309 -21.61 36.83 10.94
C LYS A 309 -23.13 36.76 10.91
N ASP A 310 -23.76 37.85 11.30
CA ASP A 310 -25.18 38.09 11.53
C ASP A 310 -25.88 38.70 10.31
N VAL A 311 -25.12 38.95 9.25
CA VAL A 311 -25.61 39.41 7.94
C VAL A 311 -25.24 38.43 6.85
N MET A 312 -25.71 38.68 5.65
CA MET A 312 -25.44 37.83 4.49
C MET A 312 -24.03 38.09 3.92
N LEU A 313 -23.32 37.04 3.51
CA LEU A 313 -21.93 37.13 3.02
C LEU A 313 -21.84 38.10 1.84
N GLY A 314 -20.91 39.05 1.86
CA GLY A 314 -20.74 40.07 0.81
C GLY A 314 -21.54 41.36 1.00
N LYS A 315 -22.33 41.49 2.09
CA LYS A 315 -22.99 42.76 2.45
C LYS A 315 -22.01 43.79 3.00
N ASP A 316 -20.93 43.36 3.64
CA ASP A 316 -19.84 44.23 4.08
C ASP A 316 -18.69 44.24 3.06
N ASP A 317 -17.70 45.09 3.31
CA ASP A 317 -16.48 45.23 2.50
C ASP A 317 -15.42 44.17 2.81
N LYS A 318 -15.76 43.16 3.62
CA LYS A 318 -14.84 42.11 4.10
C LYS A 318 -15.11 40.75 3.47
N ALA A 319 -16.10 40.64 2.60
CA ALA A 319 -16.49 39.40 1.94
C ALA A 319 -16.73 39.60 0.44
N TRP A 320 -16.40 38.56 -0.33
CA TRP A 320 -16.58 38.47 -1.78
C TRP A 320 -17.31 37.17 -2.08
N ALA A 321 -18.51 37.26 -2.64
CA ALA A 321 -19.39 36.12 -2.77
C ALA A 321 -20.15 36.08 -4.09
N MET A 322 -20.54 34.87 -4.47
CA MET A 322 -21.59 34.60 -5.43
C MET A 322 -22.85 34.22 -4.67
N TYR A 323 -23.94 34.91 -4.99
CA TYR A 323 -25.30 34.59 -4.60
C TYR A 323 -25.92 33.74 -5.66
N VAL A 324 -26.75 32.79 -5.24
CA VAL A 324 -27.38 31.90 -6.18
C VAL A 324 -28.78 31.51 -5.71
N ASP A 325 -29.76 31.74 -6.58
CA ASP A 325 -31.12 31.25 -6.42
C ASP A 325 -31.31 29.96 -7.25
N ASN A 326 -32.55 29.50 -7.41
CA ASN A 326 -32.83 28.29 -8.18
C ASN A 326 -32.70 28.44 -9.72
N ASN A 327 -32.56 29.66 -10.23
CA ASN A 327 -32.53 29.98 -11.66
C ASN A 327 -31.26 30.71 -12.12
N ARG A 328 -30.61 31.49 -11.24
CA ARG A 328 -29.54 32.42 -11.60
C ARG A 328 -28.58 32.69 -10.44
N SER A 329 -27.41 33.19 -10.80
CA SER A 329 -26.38 33.66 -9.87
C SER A 329 -26.01 35.13 -10.11
N TRP A 330 -25.44 35.79 -9.11
CA TRP A 330 -24.82 37.12 -9.24
C TRP A 330 -23.73 37.32 -8.20
N PHE A 331 -22.79 38.21 -8.48
CA PHE A 331 -21.71 38.52 -7.55
C PHE A 331 -22.12 39.62 -6.58
N MET A 332 -21.60 39.55 -5.35
CA MET A 332 -21.86 40.52 -4.30
C MET A 332 -20.62 40.83 -3.45
N HIS A 333 -20.34 42.11 -3.29
CA HIS A 333 -19.30 42.66 -2.41
C HIS A 333 -19.70 44.07 -1.98
N ASN A 334 -19.55 44.41 -0.70
CA ASN A 334 -19.93 45.71 -0.14
C ASN A 334 -21.38 46.14 -0.52
N ASN A 335 -22.31 45.19 -0.45
CA ASN A 335 -23.73 45.38 -0.78
C ASN A 335 -23.99 45.85 -2.23
N SER A 336 -23.00 45.69 -3.12
CA SER A 336 -23.12 45.96 -4.56
C SER A 336 -23.29 44.66 -5.33
N HIS A 337 -24.22 44.64 -6.29
CA HIS A 337 -24.54 43.46 -7.10
C HIS A 337 -24.07 43.62 -8.54
N THR A 338 -23.35 42.64 -9.08
CA THR A 338 -22.85 42.66 -10.46
C THR A 338 -23.05 41.31 -11.17
N ASN A 339 -23.01 41.34 -12.51
CA ASN A 339 -22.93 40.16 -13.39
C ASN A 339 -23.94 39.03 -13.10
N ARG A 340 -25.22 39.30 -13.36
CA ARG A 340 -26.27 38.27 -13.33
C ARG A 340 -26.05 37.24 -14.44
N THR A 341 -26.00 35.97 -14.06
CA THR A 341 -25.76 34.84 -14.98
C THR A 341 -26.84 33.79 -14.78
N GLU A 342 -27.33 33.17 -15.86
CA GLU A 342 -28.27 32.05 -15.79
C GLU A 342 -27.55 30.78 -15.30
N GLY A 343 -28.25 29.98 -14.49
CA GLY A 343 -27.68 28.79 -13.84
C GLY A 343 -27.80 28.87 -12.32
N GLY A 344 -28.86 28.26 -11.78
CA GLY A 344 -29.12 28.22 -10.34
C GLY A 344 -28.72 26.89 -9.68
N ILE A 345 -29.00 26.76 -8.39
CA ILE A 345 -28.71 25.53 -7.62
C ILE A 345 -29.97 24.72 -7.32
N THR A 346 -29.77 23.40 -7.18
CA THR A 346 -30.76 22.45 -6.66
C THR A 346 -30.06 21.48 -5.70
N LYS A 347 -30.83 20.61 -5.04
CA LYS A 347 -30.24 19.52 -4.23
C LYS A 347 -29.33 18.65 -5.11
N GLY A 348 -28.08 18.48 -4.69
CA GLY A 348 -27.03 17.76 -5.40
C GLY A 348 -26.12 18.64 -6.26
N SER A 349 -26.41 19.94 -6.41
CA SER A 349 -25.54 20.87 -7.14
C SER A 349 -24.19 21.08 -6.43
N THR A 350 -23.13 21.24 -7.20
CA THR A 350 -21.77 21.51 -6.72
C THR A 350 -21.40 22.96 -7.01
N ILE A 351 -20.95 23.70 -5.98
CA ILE A 351 -20.46 25.07 -6.10
C ILE A 351 -18.94 25.04 -5.97
N GLY A 352 -18.25 25.44 -7.04
CA GLY A 352 -16.80 25.58 -7.08
C GLY A 352 -16.38 27.02 -6.85
N ILE A 353 -15.32 27.23 -6.06
CA ILE A 353 -14.74 28.54 -5.77
C ILE A 353 -13.25 28.48 -6.08
N LEU A 354 -12.79 29.27 -7.05
CA LEU A 354 -11.39 29.41 -7.44
C LEU A 354 -10.84 30.75 -6.96
N LEU A 355 -9.98 30.70 -5.94
CA LEU A 355 -9.23 31.84 -5.42
C LEU A 355 -7.78 31.77 -5.94
N ASP A 356 -7.47 32.56 -6.95
CA ASP A 356 -6.10 32.69 -7.47
C ASP A 356 -5.45 33.96 -6.88
N LEU A 357 -4.67 33.79 -5.81
CA LEU A 357 -3.96 34.89 -5.15
C LEU A 357 -2.68 35.29 -5.89
N ASN A 358 -2.24 34.51 -6.88
CA ASN A 358 -1.12 34.88 -7.74
C ASN A 358 -1.57 35.92 -8.77
N ARG A 359 -2.75 35.71 -9.36
CA ARG A 359 -3.40 36.65 -10.30
C ARG A 359 -4.33 37.65 -9.60
N LYS A 360 -4.58 37.48 -8.30
CA LYS A 360 -5.48 38.30 -7.46
C LYS A 360 -6.93 38.28 -7.95
N THR A 361 -7.41 37.11 -8.36
CA THR A 361 -8.73 36.92 -8.96
C THR A 361 -9.56 35.89 -8.18
N LEU A 362 -10.87 36.09 -8.14
CA LEU A 362 -11.87 35.13 -7.62
C LEU A 362 -12.87 34.77 -8.71
N THR A 363 -13.14 33.48 -8.88
CA THR A 363 -14.08 32.95 -9.89
C THR A 363 -14.98 31.86 -9.26
N PHE A 364 -16.23 31.77 -9.73
CA PHE A 364 -17.22 30.83 -9.22
C PHE A 364 -17.74 29.89 -10.30
N PHE A 365 -18.14 28.70 -9.88
CA PHE A 365 -18.66 27.64 -10.74
C PHE A 365 -19.91 27.02 -10.11
N ILE A 366 -20.88 26.64 -10.94
CA ILE A 366 -22.00 25.80 -10.54
C ILE A 366 -22.01 24.61 -11.49
N ASN A 367 -21.91 23.39 -10.93
CA ASN A 367 -21.86 22.14 -11.70
C ASN A 367 -20.81 22.17 -12.84
N ASP A 368 -19.62 22.67 -12.53
CA ASP A 368 -18.49 22.86 -13.46
C ASP A 368 -18.67 23.96 -14.53
N GLU A 369 -19.80 24.68 -14.55
CA GLU A 369 -20.01 25.83 -15.42
C GLU A 369 -19.65 27.14 -14.72
N GLN A 370 -18.68 27.86 -15.29
CA GLN A 370 -18.27 29.16 -14.79
C GLN A 370 -19.45 30.13 -14.80
N GLN A 371 -19.72 30.72 -13.65
CA GLN A 371 -20.76 31.72 -13.49
C GLN A 371 -20.16 33.09 -13.77
N GLY A 372 -20.58 33.73 -14.87
CA GLY A 372 -20.12 35.07 -15.26
C GLY A 372 -18.64 35.15 -15.69
N PRO A 373 -18.12 36.37 -15.94
CA PRO A 373 -16.68 36.60 -16.12
C PRO A 373 -15.93 36.41 -14.79
N ILE A 374 -14.63 36.74 -14.74
CA ILE A 374 -13.88 36.80 -13.47
C ILE A 374 -14.67 37.67 -12.48
N ALA A 375 -14.99 37.10 -11.32
CA ALA A 375 -15.98 37.69 -10.42
C ALA A 375 -15.44 38.90 -9.68
N PHE A 376 -14.20 38.79 -9.20
CA PHE A 376 -13.50 39.88 -8.53
C PHE A 376 -12.03 39.88 -8.90
N GLU A 377 -11.47 41.07 -9.09
CA GLU A 377 -10.06 41.33 -9.36
C GLU A 377 -9.44 42.14 -8.20
N ASN A 378 -8.11 42.11 -8.07
CA ASN A 378 -7.36 42.74 -6.97
C ASN A 378 -7.72 42.19 -5.57
N VAL A 379 -8.05 40.90 -5.48
CA VAL A 379 -8.33 40.21 -4.21
C VAL A 379 -7.01 39.90 -3.51
N GLU A 380 -6.66 40.71 -2.50
CA GLU A 380 -5.38 40.62 -1.76
C GLU A 380 -5.53 40.46 -0.24
N GLY A 381 -4.67 39.64 0.36
CA GLY A 381 -4.60 39.38 1.79
C GLY A 381 -4.95 37.94 2.18
N LEU A 382 -5.19 37.72 3.47
CA LEU A 382 -5.62 36.43 4.01
C LEU A 382 -7.14 36.28 3.90
N PHE A 383 -7.58 35.22 3.23
CA PHE A 383 -8.99 34.92 2.98
C PHE A 383 -9.37 33.55 3.49
N PHE A 384 -10.53 33.44 4.12
CA PHE A 384 -11.11 32.18 4.56
C PHE A 384 -12.24 31.80 3.61
N PRO A 385 -12.38 30.51 3.25
CA PRO A 385 -13.61 29.99 2.65
C PRO A 385 -14.80 30.42 3.47
N ALA A 386 -15.86 30.88 2.83
CA ALA A 386 -17.01 31.45 3.50
C ALA A 386 -18.32 31.06 2.83
N VAL A 387 -19.35 30.82 3.63
CA VAL A 387 -20.71 30.55 3.16
C VAL A 387 -21.71 31.34 3.99
N SER A 388 -22.84 31.71 3.40
CA SER A 388 -24.00 32.28 4.10
C SER A 388 -25.23 31.44 3.86
N LEU A 389 -25.88 31.01 4.93
CA LEU A 389 -26.97 30.04 4.87
C LEU A 389 -28.06 30.40 5.88
N ASN A 390 -29.30 30.09 5.51
CA ASN A 390 -30.45 30.01 6.42
C ASN A 390 -30.89 28.54 6.57
N ARG A 391 -31.92 28.29 7.39
CA ARG A 391 -32.39 26.93 7.72
C ARG A 391 -32.78 26.03 6.55
N ASN A 392 -32.97 26.60 5.38
CA ASN A 392 -33.43 25.88 4.19
C ASN A 392 -32.30 25.31 3.32
N VAL A 393 -31.02 25.59 3.64
CA VAL A 393 -29.85 25.10 2.88
C VAL A 393 -28.88 24.34 3.76
N GLN A 394 -28.32 23.24 3.22
CA GLN A 394 -27.24 22.48 3.83
C GLN A 394 -26.14 22.19 2.80
N PRO A 395 -24.98 22.84 2.88
CA PRO A 395 -23.80 22.46 2.11
C PRO A 395 -22.86 21.51 2.88
N LEU A 396 -22.13 20.71 2.11
CA LEU A 396 -21.09 19.78 2.55
C LEU A 396 -19.77 20.06 1.82
N THR A 397 -18.66 20.21 2.57
CA THR A 397 -17.29 20.22 2.01
C THR A 397 -16.82 18.79 1.75
N ARG A 398 -16.30 18.51 0.54
CA ARG A 398 -15.69 17.21 0.21
C ARG A 398 -14.16 17.31 0.19
N PRO A 399 -13.42 16.36 0.80
CA PRO A 399 -11.98 16.28 0.60
C PRO A 399 -11.69 15.98 -0.86
N LEU A 400 -10.90 16.85 -1.50
CA LEU A 400 -10.31 16.60 -2.80
C LEU A 400 -9.26 15.50 -2.63
N SER A 401 -9.69 14.23 -2.60
CA SER A 401 -8.83 13.13 -3.01
C SER A 401 -8.66 13.26 -4.53
N SER A 402 -7.75 14.16 -4.90
CA SER A 402 -7.10 14.33 -6.18
C SER A 402 -7.92 14.07 -7.47
N LEU A 403 -8.15 15.16 -8.21
CA LEU A 403 -8.65 15.19 -9.59
C LEU A 403 -7.65 14.61 -10.61
N PHE A 404 -6.98 13.49 -10.28
CA PHE A 404 -5.99 12.84 -11.15
C PHE A 404 -6.58 11.66 -11.93
N GLN A 405 -5.93 11.37 -13.05
CA GLN A 405 -6.08 10.15 -13.84
C GLN A 405 -6.10 8.91 -12.93
N ARG A 406 -7.16 8.11 -13.04
CA ARG A 406 -7.24 6.81 -12.37
C ARG A 406 -6.59 5.75 -13.26
N VAL A 407 -5.62 5.05 -12.68
CA VAL A 407 -4.97 3.91 -13.33
C VAL A 407 -5.66 2.63 -12.89
N TYR A 408 -6.12 1.86 -13.87
CA TYR A 408 -6.70 0.53 -13.65
C TYR A 408 -5.73 -0.51 -14.19
N TYR A 409 -5.08 -1.23 -13.29
CA TYR A 409 -4.10 -2.26 -13.64
C TYR A 409 -4.78 -3.63 -13.62
N LEU A 410 -5.03 -4.20 -14.79
CA LEU A 410 -5.71 -5.49 -14.95
C LEU A 410 -4.67 -6.60 -15.05
N SER A 411 -4.72 -7.55 -14.11
CA SER A 411 -3.83 -8.71 -14.09
C SER A 411 -4.60 -9.94 -13.58
N LEU A 412 -4.38 -11.09 -14.20
CA LEU A 412 -4.94 -12.36 -13.72
C LEU A 412 -4.23 -12.90 -12.48
N GLU A 413 -3.05 -12.36 -12.16
CA GLU A 413 -2.30 -12.70 -10.96
C GLU A 413 -1.77 -11.46 -10.22
N PHE A 414 -1.81 -11.52 -8.89
CA PHE A 414 -1.19 -10.60 -7.94
C PHE A 414 -0.46 -11.39 -6.87
N TYR A 415 0.86 -11.55 -7.01
CA TYR A 415 1.62 -12.41 -6.10
C TYR A 415 2.05 -11.62 -4.85
N MET A 416 1.09 -11.29 -3.98
CA MET A 416 1.26 -10.32 -2.88
C MET A 416 2.22 -10.77 -1.77
N GLY A 417 2.23 -12.07 -1.45
CA GLY A 417 2.86 -12.59 -0.23
C GLY A 417 2.03 -12.25 1.01
N ARG A 418 2.68 -12.29 2.19
CA ARG A 418 2.10 -11.88 3.48
C ARG A 418 1.90 -10.36 3.56
N THR A 419 0.84 -9.90 4.22
CA THR A 419 0.43 -8.48 4.26
C THR A 419 0.70 -7.80 5.61
N LEU A 420 0.78 -8.53 6.72
CA LEU A 420 0.92 -7.96 8.07
C LEU A 420 2.17 -7.07 8.20
N GLN A 421 3.36 -7.66 8.05
CA GLN A 421 4.63 -6.95 8.20
C GLN A 421 4.80 -5.83 7.17
N ASN A 422 4.38 -6.07 5.93
CA ASN A 422 4.41 -5.04 4.88
C ASN A 422 3.53 -3.83 5.24
N THR A 423 2.39 -4.05 5.88
CA THR A 423 1.51 -2.98 6.35
C THR A 423 2.15 -2.23 7.50
N MET A 424 2.73 -2.94 8.48
CA MET A 424 3.44 -2.31 9.60
C MET A 424 4.59 -1.43 9.11
N ILE A 425 5.40 -1.91 8.16
CA ILE A 425 6.49 -1.13 7.55
C ILE A 425 5.96 0.10 6.82
N ASN A 426 4.96 -0.06 5.93
CA ASN A 426 4.45 1.06 5.15
C ASN A 426 3.75 2.14 6.01
N LEU A 427 3.24 1.77 7.19
CA LEU A 427 2.65 2.70 8.15
C LEU A 427 3.64 3.24 9.19
N GLY A 428 4.88 2.74 9.25
CA GLY A 428 5.85 3.13 10.27
C GLY A 428 5.51 2.61 11.67
N LEU A 429 4.84 1.46 11.76
CA LEU A 429 4.32 0.89 13.01
C LEU A 429 5.10 -0.34 13.51
N GLN A 430 6.08 -0.86 12.75
CA GLN A 430 6.80 -2.11 13.09
C GLN A 430 7.29 -2.12 14.55
N ASN A 431 8.14 -1.16 14.92
CA ASN A 431 8.73 -1.11 16.26
C ASN A 431 7.69 -0.95 17.38
N ALA A 432 6.63 -0.16 17.13
CA ALA A 432 5.56 0.06 18.10
C ALA A 432 4.74 -1.22 18.32
N CYS A 433 4.49 -1.97 17.24
CA CYS A 433 3.81 -3.26 17.31
C CYS A 433 4.71 -4.32 17.97
N ASP A 434 6.00 -4.37 17.64
CA ASP A 434 6.96 -5.29 18.27
C ASP A 434 7.04 -5.06 19.78
N GLU A 435 7.16 -3.82 20.24
CA GLU A 435 7.19 -3.49 21.67
C GLU A 435 5.89 -3.87 22.36
N ALA A 436 4.73 -3.56 21.77
CA ALA A 436 3.43 -3.89 22.34
C ALA A 436 3.21 -5.41 22.46
N ILE A 437 3.58 -6.18 21.43
CA ILE A 437 3.46 -7.64 21.41
C ILE A 437 4.45 -8.28 22.41
N TYR A 438 5.68 -7.74 22.52
CA TYR A 438 6.66 -8.17 23.51
C TYR A 438 6.15 -7.96 24.95
N GLN A 439 5.54 -6.82 25.25
CA GLN A 439 4.95 -6.54 26.57
C GLN A 439 3.79 -7.50 26.92
N LEU A 440 3.13 -8.07 25.91
CA LEU A 440 2.10 -9.11 26.08
C LEU A 440 2.70 -10.52 26.24
N GLY A 441 4.03 -10.66 26.20
CA GLY A 441 4.73 -11.94 26.33
C GLY A 441 4.69 -12.80 25.07
N LEU A 442 4.52 -12.17 23.90
CA LEU A 442 4.46 -12.82 22.59
C LEU A 442 5.65 -12.38 21.72
N ASP A 443 5.97 -13.16 20.70
CA ASP A 443 7.00 -12.84 19.69
C ASP A 443 6.30 -12.46 18.37
N MET A 444 6.67 -11.30 17.80
CA MET A 444 6.08 -10.85 16.54
C MET A 444 6.50 -11.74 15.37
N GLU A 445 7.75 -12.20 15.32
CA GLU A 445 8.24 -13.02 14.20
C GLU A 445 7.45 -14.34 14.13
N ASP A 446 7.16 -14.95 15.28
CA ASP A 446 6.33 -16.16 15.37
C ASP A 446 4.89 -15.91 14.85
N LEU A 447 4.30 -14.74 15.15
CA LEU A 447 2.96 -14.38 14.69
C LEU A 447 2.91 -14.07 13.19
N GLU A 448 3.94 -13.41 12.65
CA GLU A 448 4.08 -13.14 11.23
C GLU A 448 4.20 -14.45 10.42
N GLU A 449 4.81 -15.50 10.99
CA GLU A 449 4.90 -16.81 10.35
C GLU A 449 3.56 -17.56 10.25
N VAL A 450 2.56 -17.21 11.07
CA VAL A 450 1.20 -17.80 11.02
C VAL A 450 0.40 -17.30 9.81
N GLU A 451 0.72 -16.12 9.29
CA GLU A 451 0.03 -15.58 8.10
C GLU A 451 0.33 -16.46 6.87
N GLU A 452 -0.71 -16.88 6.15
CA GLU A 452 -0.53 -17.59 4.89
C GLU A 452 -0.21 -16.61 3.75
N ASP A 453 0.65 -17.02 2.81
CA ASP A 453 0.86 -16.25 1.57
C ASP A 453 -0.47 -16.20 0.79
N ALA A 454 -0.87 -15.01 0.32
CA ALA A 454 -2.05 -14.90 -0.53
C ALA A 454 -1.87 -15.68 -1.84
N GLY A 455 -2.66 -16.74 -2.02
CA GLY A 455 -2.67 -17.64 -3.18
C GLY A 455 -3.24 -16.99 -4.43
N LEU A 456 -2.62 -15.90 -4.91
CA LEU A 456 -3.15 -15.04 -5.96
C LEU A 456 -2.20 -14.87 -7.16
N GLY A 457 -1.06 -15.55 -7.16
CA GLY A 457 -0.12 -15.49 -8.27
C GLY A 457 0.85 -16.67 -8.32
N ASN A 458 1.55 -16.79 -9.44
CA ASN A 458 2.47 -17.90 -9.72
C ASN A 458 3.92 -17.43 -9.82
N GLY A 459 4.19 -16.33 -10.54
CA GLY A 459 5.55 -15.98 -10.95
C GLY A 459 5.87 -14.49 -11.03
N GLY A 460 6.78 -14.16 -11.94
CA GLY A 460 7.34 -12.81 -12.08
C GLY A 460 6.31 -11.76 -12.52
N LEU A 461 5.32 -12.13 -13.33
CA LEU A 461 4.26 -11.23 -13.81
C LEU A 461 3.37 -10.77 -12.63
N GLY A 462 2.86 -11.71 -11.83
CA GLY A 462 2.06 -11.40 -10.65
C GLY A 462 2.86 -10.69 -9.56
N ARG A 463 4.15 -11.00 -9.42
CA ARG A 463 5.00 -10.30 -8.45
C ARG A 463 5.31 -8.87 -8.88
N LEU A 464 5.45 -8.62 -10.18
CA LEU A 464 5.57 -7.28 -10.74
C LEU A 464 4.31 -6.46 -10.49
N ALA A 465 3.13 -7.03 -10.76
CA ALA A 465 1.85 -6.38 -10.48
C ALA A 465 1.74 -5.94 -9.01
N ALA A 466 2.14 -6.81 -8.08
CA ALA A 466 2.17 -6.49 -6.65
C ALA A 466 3.20 -5.38 -6.32
N CYS A 467 4.39 -5.39 -6.92
CA CYS A 467 5.38 -4.31 -6.76
C CYS A 467 4.86 -2.97 -7.32
N PHE A 468 4.13 -2.99 -8.44
CA PHE A 468 3.53 -1.79 -9.03
C PHE A 468 2.42 -1.22 -8.15
N LEU A 469 1.54 -2.04 -7.57
CA LEU A 469 0.52 -1.55 -6.64
C LEU A 469 1.13 -0.82 -5.44
N ASP A 470 2.16 -1.41 -4.83
CA ASP A 470 2.90 -0.81 -3.70
C ASP A 470 3.59 0.51 -4.10
N SER A 471 4.24 0.54 -5.27
CA SER A 471 4.86 1.78 -5.80
C SER A 471 3.84 2.85 -6.17
N MET A 472 2.71 2.49 -6.79
CA MET A 472 1.65 3.45 -7.12
C MET A 472 1.05 4.07 -5.86
N ALA A 473 0.85 3.27 -4.81
CA ALA A 473 0.41 3.79 -3.50
C ALA A 473 1.47 4.71 -2.88
N THR A 474 2.75 4.32 -2.91
CA THR A 474 3.86 5.13 -2.39
C THR A 474 4.05 6.45 -3.14
N LEU A 475 3.75 6.49 -4.44
CA LEU A 475 3.81 7.69 -5.26
C LEU A 475 2.54 8.54 -5.22
N GLY A 476 1.52 8.17 -4.43
CA GLY A 476 0.25 8.90 -4.35
C GLY A 476 -0.59 8.81 -5.62
N LEU A 477 -0.34 7.83 -6.51
CA LEU A 477 -1.10 7.64 -7.74
C LEU A 477 -2.44 6.97 -7.41
N ALA A 478 -3.54 7.55 -7.89
CA ALA A 478 -4.88 6.98 -7.74
C ALA A 478 -5.03 5.71 -8.60
N ALA A 479 -4.72 4.55 -8.02
CA ALA A 479 -4.66 3.30 -8.76
C ALA A 479 -5.51 2.19 -8.15
N TYR A 480 -6.03 1.33 -9.03
CA TYR A 480 -6.73 0.11 -8.67
C TYR A 480 -6.08 -1.09 -9.34
N GLY A 481 -5.80 -2.13 -8.57
CA GLY A 481 -5.49 -3.45 -9.11
C GLY A 481 -6.77 -4.26 -9.29
N TYR A 482 -6.98 -4.84 -10.47
CA TYR A 482 -8.13 -5.70 -10.75
C TYR A 482 -7.70 -7.11 -11.13
N GLY A 483 -8.24 -8.11 -10.43
CA GLY A 483 -7.96 -9.52 -10.67
C GLY A 483 -9.07 -10.44 -10.15
N ILE A 484 -8.75 -11.73 -9.99
CA ILE A 484 -9.68 -12.76 -9.49
C ILE A 484 -9.26 -13.18 -8.08
N ARG A 485 -10.24 -13.41 -7.21
CA ARG A 485 -10.02 -13.96 -5.86
C ARG A 485 -10.05 -15.48 -5.93
N TYR A 486 -8.89 -16.10 -6.18
CA TYR A 486 -8.79 -17.57 -6.25
C TYR A 486 -8.92 -18.20 -4.88
N GLU A 487 -9.77 -19.23 -4.77
CA GLU A 487 -9.96 -19.95 -3.50
C GLU A 487 -8.77 -20.84 -3.14
N TYR A 488 -8.11 -21.45 -4.13
CA TYR A 488 -7.06 -22.45 -3.94
C TYR A 488 -5.73 -22.12 -4.63
N GLY A 489 -5.50 -20.83 -4.91
CA GLY A 489 -4.31 -20.35 -5.62
C GLY A 489 -3.95 -21.17 -6.85
N ILE A 490 -2.65 -21.42 -7.05
CA ILE A 490 -2.19 -22.35 -8.09
C ILE A 490 -2.14 -23.79 -7.54
N PHE A 491 -1.32 -24.02 -6.52
CA PHE A 491 -1.20 -25.23 -5.70
C PHE A 491 -0.05 -25.05 -4.68
N ASN A 492 -0.12 -25.80 -3.58
CA ASN A 492 1.01 -26.06 -2.70
C ASN A 492 1.84 -27.22 -3.25
N GLN A 493 3.14 -27.00 -3.37
CA GLN A 493 4.07 -27.99 -3.90
C GLN A 493 4.55 -28.88 -2.76
N LYS A 494 4.45 -30.20 -2.92
CA LYS A 494 5.12 -31.19 -2.06
C LYS A 494 6.11 -32.02 -2.87
N ILE A 495 7.23 -32.38 -2.27
CA ILE A 495 8.21 -33.28 -2.87
C ILE A 495 8.08 -34.66 -2.22
N ARG A 496 7.54 -35.63 -2.96
CA ARG A 496 7.41 -37.03 -2.51
C ARG A 496 8.21 -37.93 -3.43
N GLU A 497 9.10 -38.74 -2.86
CA GLU A 497 10.01 -39.61 -3.62
C GLU A 497 10.81 -38.85 -4.71
N GLY A 498 11.11 -37.57 -4.46
CA GLY A 498 11.79 -36.67 -5.40
C GLY A 498 10.91 -36.06 -6.50
N TRP A 499 9.61 -36.39 -6.54
CA TRP A 499 8.66 -35.82 -7.49
C TRP A 499 7.85 -34.69 -6.89
N GLN A 500 7.51 -33.70 -7.73
CA GLN A 500 6.49 -32.72 -7.39
C GLN A 500 5.10 -33.36 -7.35
N ILE A 501 4.40 -33.12 -6.25
CA ILE A 501 2.98 -33.41 -6.03
C ILE A 501 2.26 -32.08 -5.78
N GLU A 502 1.15 -31.87 -6.47
CA GLU A 502 0.30 -30.70 -6.28
C GLU A 502 -0.76 -30.97 -5.20
N GLU A 503 -0.82 -30.13 -4.18
CA GLU A 503 -1.89 -30.08 -3.19
C GLU A 503 -2.64 -28.74 -3.28
N ALA A 504 -3.92 -28.69 -2.90
CA ALA A 504 -4.69 -27.44 -2.95
C ALA A 504 -4.08 -26.38 -2.02
N ASP A 505 -3.97 -25.14 -2.51
CA ASP A 505 -3.47 -24.01 -1.72
C ASP A 505 -4.61 -23.29 -0.99
N ASP A 506 -5.05 -23.88 0.11
CA ASP A 506 -6.23 -23.47 0.89
C ASP A 506 -5.92 -22.28 1.84
N TRP A 507 -5.36 -21.20 1.29
CA TRP A 507 -4.92 -20.00 2.02
C TRP A 507 -6.07 -19.25 2.73
N LEU A 508 -7.32 -19.53 2.35
CA LEU A 508 -8.51 -18.93 2.94
C LEU A 508 -9.15 -19.78 4.05
N ARG A 509 -8.57 -20.93 4.41
CA ARG A 509 -9.13 -21.87 5.40
C ARG A 509 -9.56 -21.20 6.70
N HIS A 510 -8.76 -20.26 7.18
CA HIS A 510 -8.98 -19.55 8.45
C HIS A 510 -9.54 -18.12 8.24
N GLY A 511 -9.98 -17.82 7.01
CA GLY A 511 -10.33 -16.47 6.57
C GLY A 511 -9.11 -15.62 6.23
N ASN A 512 -9.35 -14.47 5.61
CA ASN A 512 -8.34 -13.46 5.33
C ASN A 512 -8.75 -12.16 6.04
N PRO A 513 -7.97 -11.67 7.02
CA PRO A 513 -8.33 -10.48 7.79
C PRO A 513 -8.23 -9.17 6.98
N TRP A 514 -7.51 -9.18 5.85
CA TRP A 514 -7.22 -7.99 5.07
C TRP A 514 -8.25 -7.66 3.99
N GLU A 515 -9.14 -8.60 3.67
CA GLU A 515 -10.14 -8.41 2.63
C GLU A 515 -11.47 -7.91 3.18
N LYS A 516 -12.11 -7.03 2.42
CA LYS A 516 -13.48 -6.59 2.67
C LYS A 516 -14.38 -7.00 1.52
N ALA A 517 -15.30 -7.93 1.79
CA ALA A 517 -16.38 -8.25 0.86
C ALA A 517 -17.29 -7.03 0.65
N ARG A 518 -17.68 -6.80 -0.61
CA ARG A 518 -18.56 -5.70 -1.04
C ARG A 518 -19.78 -6.21 -1.81
N PRO A 519 -20.68 -6.97 -1.16
CA PRO A 519 -21.90 -7.48 -1.81
C PRO A 519 -22.77 -6.39 -2.44
N GLU A 520 -22.70 -5.17 -1.94
CA GLU A 520 -23.39 -3.99 -2.49
C GLU A 520 -22.95 -3.60 -3.92
N PHE A 521 -21.80 -4.10 -4.39
CA PHE A 521 -21.26 -3.86 -5.74
C PHE A 521 -21.22 -5.13 -6.61
N MET A 522 -22.08 -6.10 -6.31
CA MET A 522 -22.16 -7.33 -7.09
C MET A 522 -22.67 -7.05 -8.52
N LEU A 523 -22.03 -7.65 -9.52
CA LEU A 523 -22.31 -7.38 -10.94
C LEU A 523 -22.59 -8.67 -11.72
N PRO A 524 -23.55 -8.69 -12.66
CA PRO A 524 -23.78 -9.84 -13.53
C PRO A 524 -22.74 -9.91 -14.64
N VAL A 525 -22.31 -11.14 -14.97
CA VAL A 525 -21.46 -11.49 -16.10
C VAL A 525 -22.17 -12.56 -16.92
N HIS A 526 -22.13 -12.43 -18.24
CA HIS A 526 -22.89 -13.25 -19.17
C HIS A 526 -21.99 -14.19 -19.97
N PHE A 527 -22.44 -15.41 -20.23
CA PHE A 527 -21.75 -16.39 -21.08
C PHE A 527 -22.73 -17.07 -22.04
N TYR A 528 -22.22 -17.66 -23.12
CA TYR A 528 -22.99 -18.41 -24.12
C TYR A 528 -24.09 -17.56 -24.78
N GLY A 529 -25.24 -18.16 -25.10
CA GLY A 529 -26.37 -17.49 -25.73
C GLY A 529 -26.19 -17.26 -27.23
N LYS A 530 -26.88 -16.27 -27.77
CA LYS A 530 -26.88 -15.94 -29.20
C LYS A 530 -27.05 -14.44 -29.44
N VAL A 531 -26.67 -13.97 -30.63
CA VAL A 531 -26.88 -12.57 -31.05
C VAL A 531 -28.14 -12.48 -31.91
N GLU A 532 -29.03 -11.56 -31.56
CA GLU A 532 -30.17 -11.16 -32.38
C GLU A 532 -29.96 -9.74 -32.92
N HIS A 533 -30.12 -9.57 -34.23
CA HIS A 533 -30.04 -8.26 -34.88
C HIS A 533 -31.43 -7.65 -34.96
N THR A 534 -31.60 -6.48 -34.36
CA THR A 534 -32.85 -5.70 -34.38
C THR A 534 -32.59 -4.33 -35.01
N GLU A 535 -33.64 -3.59 -35.36
CA GLU A 535 -33.51 -2.21 -35.86
C GLU A 535 -32.79 -1.28 -34.85
N ALA A 536 -32.88 -1.58 -33.55
CA ALA A 536 -32.20 -0.84 -32.47
C ALA A 536 -30.74 -1.31 -32.20
N GLY A 537 -30.20 -2.18 -33.06
CA GLY A 537 -28.86 -2.76 -32.95
C GLY A 537 -28.85 -4.24 -32.52
N ALA A 538 -27.65 -4.78 -32.33
CA ALA A 538 -27.44 -6.15 -31.88
C ALA A 538 -27.81 -6.30 -30.39
N LYS A 539 -28.41 -7.45 -30.04
CA LYS A 539 -28.71 -7.86 -28.66
C LYS A 539 -28.12 -9.23 -28.40
N TRP A 540 -27.36 -9.35 -27.31
CA TRP A 540 -26.85 -10.63 -26.83
C TRP A 540 -27.82 -11.21 -25.80
N ILE A 541 -28.49 -12.31 -26.15
CA ILE A 541 -29.61 -12.86 -25.38
C ILE A 541 -29.44 -14.35 -25.08
N ASN A 542 -30.30 -14.88 -24.21
CA ASN A 542 -30.31 -16.28 -23.77
C ASN A 542 -28.97 -16.72 -23.16
N THR A 543 -28.34 -15.83 -22.40
CA THR A 543 -27.03 -16.05 -21.78
C THR A 543 -27.16 -16.76 -20.44
N GLN A 544 -26.12 -17.50 -20.06
CA GLN A 544 -25.91 -17.96 -18.70
C GLN A 544 -25.34 -16.80 -17.87
N VAL A 545 -25.91 -16.53 -16.70
CA VAL A 545 -25.46 -15.46 -15.80
C VAL A 545 -24.62 -16.02 -14.66
N VAL A 546 -23.49 -15.39 -14.38
CA VAL A 546 -22.65 -15.57 -13.20
C VAL A 546 -22.53 -14.22 -12.49
N LEU A 547 -22.56 -14.20 -11.16
CA LEU A 547 -22.40 -12.99 -10.38
C LEU A 547 -20.94 -12.80 -9.98
N ALA A 548 -20.44 -11.57 -10.11
CA ALA A 548 -19.11 -11.16 -9.67
C ALA A 548 -19.23 -10.38 -8.36
N LEU A 549 -18.78 -11.00 -7.26
CA LEU A 549 -18.71 -10.40 -5.93
C LEU A 549 -17.32 -9.77 -5.73
N PRO A 550 -17.21 -8.45 -5.54
CA PRO A 550 -15.92 -7.81 -5.27
C PRO A 550 -15.45 -8.00 -3.82
N TYR A 551 -14.16 -8.26 -3.68
CA TYR A 551 -13.40 -8.21 -2.42
C TYR A 551 -12.29 -7.16 -2.55
N ASP A 552 -12.28 -6.19 -1.65
CA ASP A 552 -11.29 -5.12 -1.63
C ASP A 552 -10.20 -5.42 -0.59
N THR A 553 -8.93 -5.36 -0.99
CA THR A 553 -7.76 -5.42 -0.10
C THR A 553 -7.03 -4.08 -0.15
N PRO A 554 -6.71 -3.45 1.00
CA PRO A 554 -5.99 -2.18 1.04
C PRO A 554 -4.52 -2.36 0.61
N VAL A 555 -3.99 -1.37 -0.11
CA VAL A 555 -2.58 -1.31 -0.50
C VAL A 555 -1.98 -0.02 0.05
N PRO A 556 -1.35 -0.04 1.25
CA PRO A 556 -0.78 1.14 1.87
C PRO A 556 0.50 1.59 1.15
N GLY A 557 0.64 2.88 0.92
CA GLY A 557 1.87 3.52 0.45
C GLY A 557 2.85 3.78 1.59
N TYR A 558 4.15 3.77 1.29
CA TYR A 558 5.19 3.94 2.29
C TYR A 558 5.23 5.37 2.86
N LEU A 559 4.85 5.52 4.14
CA LEU A 559 4.94 6.76 4.93
C LEU A 559 4.38 7.99 4.19
N ASN A 560 3.17 7.86 3.65
CA ASN A 560 2.51 8.92 2.89
C ASN A 560 0.98 8.99 3.06
N ASN A 561 0.39 8.18 3.96
CA ASN A 561 -1.04 8.09 4.24
C ASN A 561 -1.94 7.77 3.03
N THR A 562 -1.38 7.33 1.90
CA THR A 562 -2.14 6.88 0.74
C THR A 562 -2.46 5.39 0.88
N VAL A 563 -3.71 5.02 0.64
CA VAL A 563 -4.12 3.61 0.58
C VAL A 563 -4.89 3.39 -0.71
N ASN A 564 -4.26 2.70 -1.65
CA ASN A 564 -4.92 2.24 -2.88
C ASN A 564 -5.73 0.97 -2.63
N THR A 565 -6.48 0.52 -3.64
CA THR A 565 -7.33 -0.66 -3.53
C THR A 565 -6.94 -1.72 -4.55
N MET A 566 -6.72 -2.94 -4.10
CA MET A 566 -6.75 -4.13 -4.95
C MET A 566 -8.14 -4.77 -4.86
N ARG A 567 -8.85 -4.83 -5.98
CA ARG A 567 -10.19 -5.42 -6.10
C ARG A 567 -10.12 -6.76 -6.79
N LEU A 568 -10.57 -7.81 -6.12
CA LEU A 568 -10.57 -9.18 -6.61
C LEU A 568 -11.99 -9.71 -6.73
N TRP A 569 -12.32 -10.29 -7.88
CA TRP A 569 -13.65 -10.82 -8.16
C TRP A 569 -13.78 -12.29 -7.76
N SER A 570 -14.83 -12.61 -7.00
CA SER A 570 -15.25 -13.98 -6.72
C SER A 570 -16.51 -14.32 -7.52
N ALA A 571 -16.50 -15.46 -8.21
CA ALA A 571 -17.64 -15.93 -8.99
C ALA A 571 -18.67 -16.59 -8.07
N ARG A 572 -19.93 -16.18 -8.20
CA ARG A 572 -21.08 -16.70 -7.46
C ARG A 572 -22.20 -17.08 -8.41
N ALA A 573 -22.97 -18.09 -8.04
CA ALA A 573 -24.18 -18.43 -8.76
C ALA A 573 -25.29 -17.42 -8.46
N PRO A 574 -26.18 -17.09 -9.42
CA PRO A 574 -27.28 -16.15 -9.19
C PRO A 574 -28.38 -16.69 -8.28
N ASN A 575 -28.54 -18.02 -8.21
CA ASN A 575 -29.49 -18.69 -7.32
C ASN A 575 -28.70 -19.46 -6.26
N ASP A 576 -28.92 -19.14 -4.98
CA ASP A 576 -28.23 -19.81 -3.88
C ASP A 576 -28.62 -21.30 -3.73
N PHE A 577 -29.77 -21.73 -4.31
CA PHE A 577 -30.28 -23.10 -4.27
C PHE A 577 -31.50 -23.32 -5.19
N ASN A 578 -31.51 -24.34 -6.08
CA ASN A 578 -32.72 -24.71 -6.83
C ASN A 578 -33.63 -25.63 -5.98
N LEU A 579 -34.54 -25.01 -5.21
CA LEU A 579 -35.46 -25.72 -4.32
C LEU A 579 -36.41 -26.68 -5.08
N ARG A 580 -36.64 -26.46 -6.38
CA ARG A 580 -37.49 -27.32 -7.21
C ARG A 580 -36.81 -28.65 -7.50
N ASP A 581 -35.54 -28.63 -7.90
CA ASP A 581 -34.75 -29.84 -8.18
C ASP A 581 -34.48 -30.61 -6.88
N PHE A 582 -34.27 -29.89 -5.78
CA PHE A 582 -34.15 -30.47 -4.44
C PHE A 582 -35.45 -31.16 -3.99
N ASN A 583 -36.60 -30.54 -4.19
CA ASN A 583 -37.89 -31.09 -3.78
C ASN A 583 -38.34 -32.31 -4.60
N VAL A 584 -37.77 -32.53 -5.80
CA VAL A 584 -37.98 -33.76 -6.59
C VAL A 584 -36.93 -34.83 -6.32
N GLY A 585 -36.03 -34.61 -5.36
CA GLY A 585 -35.01 -35.58 -4.93
C GLY A 585 -33.71 -35.56 -5.73
N ASP A 586 -33.52 -34.61 -6.65
CA ASP A 586 -32.28 -34.45 -7.43
C ASP A 586 -31.31 -33.47 -6.74
N TYR A 587 -30.82 -33.90 -5.58
CA TYR A 587 -29.96 -33.10 -4.71
C TYR A 587 -28.61 -32.75 -5.36
N ILE A 588 -28.12 -33.62 -6.25
CA ILE A 588 -26.85 -33.42 -6.95
C ILE A 588 -27.01 -32.31 -7.99
N GLN A 589 -28.05 -32.38 -8.82
CA GLN A 589 -28.29 -31.37 -9.85
C GLN A 589 -28.56 -29.98 -9.26
N ALA A 590 -29.24 -29.90 -8.11
CA ALA A 590 -29.49 -28.65 -7.40
C ALA A 590 -28.21 -27.90 -6.94
N VAL A 591 -27.06 -28.60 -6.86
CA VAL A 591 -25.76 -28.06 -6.43
C VAL A 591 -24.76 -27.94 -7.60
N LEU A 592 -24.97 -28.67 -8.70
CA LEU A 592 -24.06 -28.67 -9.86
C LEU A 592 -23.96 -27.31 -10.54
N ASP A 593 -25.10 -26.65 -10.80
CA ASP A 593 -25.12 -25.34 -11.47
C ASP A 593 -24.35 -24.28 -10.68
N ARG A 594 -24.41 -24.37 -9.35
CA ARG A 594 -23.65 -23.50 -8.46
C ARG A 594 -22.15 -23.75 -8.56
N ASN A 595 -21.73 -25.01 -8.47
CA ASN A 595 -20.31 -25.37 -8.57
C ASN A 595 -19.70 -24.97 -9.92
N LEU A 596 -20.47 -25.09 -11.02
CA LEU A 596 -20.00 -24.70 -12.36
C LEU A 596 -19.71 -23.20 -12.47
N ALA A 597 -20.53 -22.35 -11.84
CA ALA A 597 -20.29 -20.90 -11.79
C ALA A 597 -19.09 -20.55 -10.91
N GLU A 598 -19.01 -21.16 -9.71
CA GLU A 598 -17.94 -20.88 -8.74
C GLU A 598 -16.56 -21.37 -9.20
N ASN A 599 -16.48 -22.41 -10.05
CA ASN A 599 -15.23 -22.93 -10.61
C ASN A 599 -14.38 -21.86 -11.30
N ILE A 600 -14.99 -20.79 -11.82
CA ILE A 600 -14.29 -19.66 -12.45
C ILE A 600 -13.26 -19.04 -11.47
N SER A 601 -13.60 -18.86 -10.20
CA SER A 601 -12.67 -18.26 -9.22
C SER A 601 -12.05 -19.27 -8.25
N ARG A 602 -11.95 -20.56 -8.62
CA ARG A 602 -11.36 -21.57 -7.73
C ARG A 602 -9.84 -21.66 -7.80
N VAL A 603 -9.30 -21.87 -9.00
CA VAL A 603 -7.86 -22.17 -9.20
C VAL A 603 -7.27 -21.24 -10.26
N LEU A 604 -6.08 -20.71 -9.99
CA LEU A 604 -5.28 -19.92 -10.92
C LEU A 604 -4.64 -20.84 -11.97
N TYR A 605 -4.75 -20.50 -13.25
CA TYR A 605 -4.20 -21.25 -14.39
C TYR A 605 -4.57 -22.74 -14.34
N PRO A 606 -5.86 -23.08 -14.48
CA PRO A 606 -6.28 -24.47 -14.58
C PRO A 606 -5.58 -25.17 -15.75
N ASN A 607 -5.32 -26.47 -15.62
CA ASN A 607 -4.69 -27.27 -16.67
C ASN A 607 -5.49 -27.17 -17.98
N ASP A 608 -4.90 -26.58 -19.01
CA ASP A 608 -5.52 -26.28 -20.29
C ASP A 608 -5.07 -27.23 -21.42
N ASN A 609 -4.48 -28.37 -21.06
CA ASN A 609 -4.15 -29.44 -22.02
C ASN A 609 -5.39 -30.10 -22.64
N PHE A 610 -6.57 -29.91 -22.04
CA PHE A 610 -7.86 -30.43 -22.53
C PHE A 610 -8.86 -29.29 -22.75
N PHE A 611 -9.93 -29.57 -23.52
CA PHE A 611 -10.87 -28.55 -24.00
C PHE A 611 -11.56 -27.80 -22.87
N GLU A 612 -12.02 -28.50 -21.83
CA GLU A 612 -12.72 -27.93 -20.68
C GLU A 612 -11.81 -26.98 -19.87
N GLY A 613 -10.50 -27.26 -19.82
CA GLY A 613 -9.52 -26.39 -19.20
C GLY A 613 -9.31 -25.09 -19.98
N LYS A 614 -9.26 -25.18 -21.32
CA LYS A 614 -9.22 -24.01 -22.22
C LYS A 614 -10.47 -23.14 -22.09
N GLU A 615 -11.65 -23.77 -22.06
CA GLU A 615 -12.92 -23.07 -21.87
C GLU A 615 -12.98 -22.37 -20.50
N LEU A 616 -12.52 -23.03 -19.43
CA LEU A 616 -12.48 -22.42 -18.09
C LEU A 616 -11.52 -21.23 -18.02
N ARG A 617 -10.33 -21.33 -18.62
CA ARG A 617 -9.36 -20.22 -18.68
C ARG A 617 -9.93 -19.00 -19.43
N LEU A 618 -10.56 -19.21 -20.59
CA LEU A 618 -11.23 -18.12 -21.32
C LEU A 618 -12.41 -17.52 -20.51
N LYS A 619 -13.15 -18.35 -19.76
CA LYS A 619 -14.18 -17.86 -18.83
C LYS A 619 -13.60 -16.99 -17.72
N GLN A 620 -12.45 -17.36 -17.15
CA GLN A 620 -11.75 -16.56 -16.14
C GLN A 620 -11.35 -15.18 -16.67
N GLU A 621 -10.71 -15.16 -17.85
CA GLU A 621 -10.30 -13.93 -18.53
C GLU A 621 -11.49 -13.00 -18.78
N TYR A 622 -12.55 -13.53 -19.37
CA TYR A 622 -13.75 -12.73 -19.64
C TYR A 622 -14.46 -12.29 -18.36
N PHE A 623 -14.55 -13.16 -17.35
CA PHE A 623 -15.18 -12.84 -16.07
C PHE A 623 -14.51 -11.64 -15.38
N ALA A 624 -13.17 -11.69 -15.26
CA ALA A 624 -12.40 -10.62 -14.67
C ALA A 624 -12.59 -9.30 -15.41
N VAL A 625 -12.54 -9.35 -16.75
CA VAL A 625 -12.69 -8.19 -17.61
C VAL A 625 -14.08 -7.58 -17.53
N ALA A 626 -15.13 -8.39 -17.70
CA ALA A 626 -16.51 -7.92 -17.78
C ALA A 626 -16.97 -7.28 -16.47
N ALA A 627 -16.63 -7.87 -15.33
CA ALA A 627 -16.92 -7.28 -14.03
C ALA A 627 -16.14 -5.96 -13.81
N THR A 628 -14.86 -5.94 -14.19
CA THR A 628 -14.00 -4.76 -14.05
C THR A 628 -14.50 -3.58 -14.88
N LEU A 629 -14.79 -3.77 -16.17
CA LEU A 629 -15.23 -2.67 -17.04
C LEU A 629 -16.58 -2.08 -16.61
N GLN A 630 -17.50 -2.93 -16.14
CA GLN A 630 -18.75 -2.46 -15.55
C GLN A 630 -18.50 -1.58 -14.31
N ASP A 631 -17.58 -1.97 -13.42
CA ASP A 631 -17.26 -1.15 -12.24
C ASP A 631 -16.53 0.16 -12.60
N VAL A 632 -15.59 0.11 -13.55
CA VAL A 632 -14.89 1.30 -14.07
C VAL A 632 -15.88 2.30 -14.67
N ILE A 633 -16.79 1.84 -15.52
CA ILE A 633 -17.82 2.68 -16.15
C ILE A 633 -18.79 3.20 -15.08
N ARG A 634 -19.23 2.37 -14.13
CA ARG A 634 -20.08 2.81 -13.02
C ARG A 634 -19.42 3.94 -12.22
N ARG A 635 -18.13 3.81 -11.89
CA ARG A 635 -17.34 4.84 -11.18
C ARG A 635 -17.21 6.12 -12.00
N PHE A 636 -16.96 5.99 -13.31
CA PHE A 636 -16.89 7.13 -14.23
C PHE A 636 -18.24 7.86 -14.30
N LYS A 637 -19.34 7.12 -14.51
CA LYS A 637 -20.70 7.67 -14.54
C LYS A 637 -21.06 8.39 -13.24
N ALA A 638 -20.78 7.78 -12.10
CA ALA A 638 -21.02 8.39 -10.78
C ALA A 638 -20.25 9.72 -10.58
N SER A 639 -19.09 9.88 -11.23
CA SER A 639 -18.28 11.10 -11.13
C SER A 639 -18.66 12.22 -12.11
N LYS A 640 -19.38 11.93 -13.21
CA LYS A 640 -19.61 12.88 -14.31
C LYS A 640 -21.06 13.06 -14.77
N LEU A 641 -21.96 12.11 -14.52
CA LEU A 641 -23.39 12.19 -14.93
C LEU A 641 -24.33 12.75 -13.85
N GLY A 642 -23.78 13.29 -12.75
CA GLY A 642 -24.54 14.10 -11.80
C GLY A 642 -24.84 15.53 -12.31
N SER A 643 -24.16 15.96 -13.38
CA SER A 643 -24.29 17.27 -14.03
C SER A 643 -24.93 17.11 -15.41
N SER A 644 -25.79 18.05 -15.79
CA SER A 644 -26.87 17.98 -16.80
C SER A 644 -26.52 17.76 -18.29
N GLY A 645 -25.42 17.09 -18.62
CA GLY A 645 -25.00 16.79 -20.00
C GLY A 645 -25.63 15.52 -20.61
N SER A 646 -25.78 15.48 -21.94
CA SER A 646 -26.22 14.27 -22.66
C SER A 646 -25.21 13.12 -22.49
N ALA A 647 -25.70 11.88 -22.32
CA ALA A 647 -24.85 10.70 -22.12
C ALA A 647 -23.79 10.49 -23.23
N ALA A 648 -24.08 10.94 -24.46
CA ALA A 648 -23.20 10.78 -25.62
C ALA A 648 -21.97 11.71 -25.63
N THR A 649 -22.05 12.88 -24.98
CA THR A 649 -20.92 13.83 -24.84
C THR A 649 -20.10 13.57 -23.57
N ALA A 650 -20.65 12.83 -22.60
CA ALA A 650 -19.96 12.52 -21.35
C ALA A 650 -18.75 11.58 -21.52
N PHE A 651 -18.83 10.63 -22.46
CA PHE A 651 -17.74 9.66 -22.70
C PHE A 651 -16.56 10.21 -23.51
N ASP A 652 -16.67 11.42 -24.09
CA ASP A 652 -15.51 12.07 -24.73
C ASP A 652 -14.40 12.37 -23.72
N ALA A 653 -14.77 12.58 -22.45
CA ALA A 653 -13.83 12.76 -21.35
C ALA A 653 -13.33 11.43 -20.75
N PHE A 654 -13.78 10.27 -21.25
CA PHE A 654 -13.38 8.97 -20.73
C PHE A 654 -11.86 8.72 -20.84
N PRO A 655 -11.21 9.00 -22.01
CA PRO A 655 -9.78 8.74 -22.17
C PRO A 655 -8.87 9.98 -21.98
N ASP A 656 -9.42 11.20 -21.85
CA ASP A 656 -8.82 12.44 -22.43
C ASP A 656 -7.28 12.54 -22.36
N GLN A 657 -6.66 12.28 -23.52
CA GLN A 657 -5.27 12.58 -23.85
C GLN A 657 -5.18 13.73 -24.86
N ALA A 658 -4.50 14.80 -24.43
CA ALA A 658 -3.39 15.45 -25.15
C ALA A 658 -3.62 16.54 -26.23
N SER A 659 -4.81 17.11 -26.47
CA SER A 659 -4.94 18.27 -27.40
C SER A 659 -5.18 19.64 -26.74
N ILE A 660 -5.20 19.72 -25.40
CA ILE A 660 -5.43 20.99 -24.69
C ILE A 660 -4.16 21.43 -23.94
N GLN A 661 -3.85 22.72 -24.08
CA GLN A 661 -2.66 23.42 -23.60
C GLN A 661 -2.23 23.04 -22.16
N PRO A 662 -0.91 23.09 -21.84
CA PRO A 662 -0.33 22.70 -20.55
C PRO A 662 -1.01 23.27 -19.30
N GLU A 663 -1.63 24.44 -19.41
CA GLU A 663 -2.23 25.16 -18.29
C GLU A 663 -3.60 24.58 -17.85
N ARG A 664 -4.26 23.75 -18.68
CA ARG A 664 -5.54 23.08 -18.35
C ARG A 664 -5.39 21.61 -17.94
N ARG A 665 -4.16 21.13 -17.72
CA ARG A 665 -3.86 19.70 -17.45
C ARG A 665 -4.36 19.15 -16.11
N ARG A 666 -4.83 20.01 -15.19
CA ARG A 666 -5.08 19.69 -13.78
C ARG A 666 -6.54 19.31 -13.44
N GLU A 667 -7.45 19.29 -14.41
CA GLU A 667 -8.90 19.40 -14.14
C GLU A 667 -9.77 18.26 -14.71
N GLN A 668 -9.22 17.11 -15.10
CA GLN A 668 -10.03 16.02 -15.67
C GLN A 668 -9.72 14.63 -15.12
N LEU A 669 -10.78 13.90 -14.71
CA LEU A 669 -10.73 12.49 -14.35
C LEU A 669 -10.51 11.65 -15.62
N ARG A 670 -9.33 11.03 -15.75
CA ARG A 670 -8.99 10.16 -16.89
C ARG A 670 -9.09 8.68 -16.50
N VAL A 671 -9.59 7.84 -17.39
CA VAL A 671 -9.53 6.37 -17.27
C VAL A 671 -8.37 5.87 -18.12
N ALA A 672 -7.35 5.31 -17.47
CA ALA A 672 -6.30 4.56 -18.17
C ALA A 672 -6.30 3.11 -17.71
N ILE A 673 -6.39 2.18 -18.66
CA ILE A 673 -6.44 0.76 -18.37
C ILE A 673 -5.17 0.09 -18.92
N GLN A 674 -4.37 -0.47 -18.02
CA GLN A 674 -3.18 -1.23 -18.37
C GLN A 674 -3.53 -2.71 -18.49
N LEU A 675 -3.25 -3.30 -19.66
CA LEU A 675 -3.35 -4.72 -19.93
C LEU A 675 -2.00 -5.39 -19.62
N ASN A 676 -1.96 -6.17 -18.54
CA ASN A 676 -0.78 -6.92 -18.13
C ASN A 676 -0.74 -8.28 -18.84
N ASP A 677 0.02 -8.34 -19.94
CA ASP A 677 0.01 -9.44 -20.91
C ASP A 677 -1.34 -9.57 -21.67
N THR A 678 -1.53 -10.68 -22.39
CA THR A 678 -2.69 -10.94 -23.25
C THR A 678 -3.94 -11.44 -22.53
N HIS A 679 -3.81 -11.87 -21.26
CA HIS A 679 -4.93 -12.39 -20.49
C HIS A 679 -6.16 -11.43 -20.40
N PRO A 680 -6.01 -10.12 -20.13
CA PRO A 680 -7.14 -9.19 -20.12
C PRO A 680 -7.49 -8.62 -21.51
N ALA A 681 -6.99 -9.18 -22.63
CA ALA A 681 -7.19 -8.64 -23.98
C ALA A 681 -8.67 -8.49 -24.38
N LEU A 682 -9.56 -9.34 -23.84
CA LEU A 682 -11.00 -9.24 -24.04
C LEU A 682 -11.62 -7.95 -23.50
N ALA A 683 -10.88 -7.14 -22.73
CA ALA A 683 -11.33 -5.82 -22.30
C ALA A 683 -11.57 -4.87 -23.47
N ILE A 684 -10.81 -5.01 -24.55
CA ILE A 684 -10.97 -4.21 -25.76
C ILE A 684 -12.34 -4.49 -26.42
N PRO A 685 -12.70 -5.73 -26.82
CA PRO A 685 -14.00 -6.00 -27.41
C PRO A 685 -15.16 -5.86 -26.41
N GLU A 686 -14.96 -6.08 -25.11
CA GLU A 686 -16.02 -5.85 -24.10
C GLU A 686 -16.31 -4.35 -23.93
N LEU A 687 -15.31 -3.48 -23.92
CA LEU A 687 -15.53 -2.03 -23.86
C LEU A 687 -16.28 -1.55 -25.10
N MET A 688 -15.89 -2.05 -26.28
CA MET A 688 -16.62 -1.81 -27.53
C MET A 688 -18.06 -2.30 -27.46
N ARG A 689 -18.31 -3.50 -26.91
CA ARG A 689 -19.66 -4.04 -26.73
C ARG A 689 -20.51 -3.13 -25.85
N ILE A 690 -19.97 -2.70 -24.70
CA ILE A 690 -20.70 -1.80 -23.79
C ILE A 690 -21.01 -0.48 -24.50
N PHE A 691 -20.01 0.14 -25.13
CA PHE A 691 -20.20 1.43 -25.80
C PHE A 691 -21.17 1.37 -26.98
N VAL A 692 -21.10 0.35 -27.83
CA VAL A 692 -21.95 0.24 -29.02
C VAL A 692 -23.33 -0.31 -28.67
N ASP A 693 -23.39 -1.44 -27.95
CA ASP A 693 -24.64 -2.16 -27.75
C ASP A 693 -25.48 -1.55 -26.61
N ILE A 694 -24.84 -1.01 -25.56
CA ILE A 694 -25.53 -0.48 -24.36
C ILE A 694 -25.58 1.05 -24.41
N GLU A 695 -24.44 1.73 -24.51
CA GLU A 695 -24.38 3.20 -24.52
C GLU A 695 -24.74 3.83 -25.87
N LYS A 696 -24.96 2.99 -26.90
CA LYS A 696 -25.40 3.39 -28.25
C LYS A 696 -24.48 4.40 -28.94
N LEU A 697 -23.18 4.35 -28.65
CA LEU A 697 -22.18 5.16 -29.34
C LEU A 697 -21.95 4.63 -30.77
N PRO A 698 -21.77 5.51 -31.77
CA PRO A 698 -21.32 5.11 -33.09
C PRO A 698 -19.99 4.35 -33.02
N TRP A 699 -19.82 3.32 -33.85
CA TRP A 699 -18.64 2.46 -33.83
C TRP A 699 -17.32 3.25 -33.87
N SER A 700 -17.20 4.23 -34.78
CA SER A 700 -15.97 5.04 -34.93
C SER A 700 -15.62 5.80 -33.66
N LYS A 701 -16.62 6.34 -32.97
CA LYS A 701 -16.46 7.06 -31.70
C LYS A 701 -16.09 6.10 -30.56
N ALA A 702 -16.80 4.98 -30.44
CA ALA A 702 -16.50 3.95 -29.45
C ALA A 702 -15.07 3.40 -29.61
N TRP A 703 -14.64 3.18 -30.87
CA TRP A 703 -13.32 2.67 -31.20
C TRP A 703 -12.20 3.68 -30.87
N ASP A 704 -12.38 4.96 -31.21
CA ASP A 704 -11.41 6.02 -30.86
C ASP A 704 -11.21 6.13 -29.34
N ILE A 705 -12.30 6.13 -28.56
CA ILE A 705 -12.25 6.15 -27.10
C ILE A 705 -11.54 4.89 -26.56
N THR A 706 -11.88 3.72 -27.10
CA THR A 706 -11.30 2.43 -26.70
C THR A 706 -9.79 2.42 -26.90
N GLN A 707 -9.31 2.81 -28.10
CA GLN A 707 -7.87 2.84 -28.40
C GLN A 707 -7.11 3.78 -27.46
N LYS A 708 -7.66 4.96 -27.16
CA LYS A 708 -7.04 5.95 -26.25
C LYS A 708 -7.07 5.52 -24.78
N THR A 709 -7.92 4.57 -24.40
CA THR A 709 -8.05 4.09 -23.02
C THR A 709 -7.01 3.02 -22.67
N PHE A 710 -6.72 2.11 -23.60
CA PHE A 710 -5.90 0.92 -23.32
C PHE A 710 -4.42 1.10 -23.66
N ALA A 711 -3.56 0.59 -22.78
CA ALA A 711 -2.14 0.36 -23.02
C ALA A 711 -1.80 -1.12 -22.74
N TYR A 712 -0.92 -1.71 -23.54
CA TYR A 712 -0.56 -3.13 -23.47
C TYR A 712 0.91 -3.33 -23.12
N THR A 713 1.19 -4.16 -22.11
CA THR A 713 2.56 -4.62 -21.81
C THR A 713 2.72 -6.08 -22.22
N ASN A 714 3.71 -6.35 -23.08
CA ASN A 714 4.10 -7.69 -23.45
C ASN A 714 5.19 -8.21 -22.50
N HIS A 715 5.02 -9.44 -21.99
CA HIS A 715 5.92 -10.08 -21.03
C HIS A 715 6.63 -11.33 -21.57
N THR A 716 6.50 -11.62 -22.87
CA THR A 716 7.04 -12.84 -23.47
C THR A 716 7.27 -12.68 -24.96
N VAL A 717 8.36 -13.27 -25.43
CA VAL A 717 8.68 -13.45 -26.86
C VAL A 717 8.42 -14.87 -27.34
N LEU A 718 8.13 -15.80 -26.42
CA LEU A 718 7.91 -17.20 -26.73
C LEU A 718 6.55 -17.40 -27.42
N PRO A 719 6.50 -17.96 -28.64
CA PRO A 719 5.26 -18.14 -29.40
C PRO A 719 4.18 -18.92 -28.63
N GLU A 720 4.58 -19.92 -27.84
CA GLU A 720 3.68 -20.74 -27.02
C GLU A 720 3.00 -19.96 -25.89
N ALA A 721 3.55 -18.81 -25.49
CA ALA A 721 3.01 -17.94 -24.46
C ALA A 721 2.17 -16.78 -25.04
N LEU A 722 2.15 -16.60 -26.36
CA LEU A 722 1.26 -15.64 -27.03
C LEU A 722 -0.10 -16.27 -27.29
N GLU A 723 -1.12 -15.86 -26.54
CA GLU A 723 -2.41 -16.55 -26.52
C GLU A 723 -3.10 -16.59 -27.90
N ARG A 724 -3.60 -17.78 -28.25
CA ARG A 724 -4.36 -18.08 -29.47
C ARG A 724 -5.64 -18.84 -29.11
N TRP A 725 -6.78 -18.18 -29.22
CA TRP A 725 -8.07 -18.80 -28.91
C TRP A 725 -8.73 -19.36 -30.18
N PRO A 726 -9.13 -20.64 -30.23
CA PRO A 726 -9.92 -21.17 -31.35
C PRO A 726 -11.20 -20.36 -31.56
N VAL A 727 -11.49 -19.99 -32.81
CA VAL A 727 -12.68 -19.19 -33.15
C VAL A 727 -13.95 -19.89 -32.68
N GLU A 728 -14.07 -21.20 -32.88
CA GLU A 728 -15.23 -22.00 -32.47
C GLU A 728 -15.50 -21.92 -30.95
N LEU A 729 -14.44 -21.86 -30.13
CA LEU A 729 -14.56 -21.74 -28.68
C LEU A 729 -15.11 -20.35 -28.30
N VAL A 730 -14.57 -19.29 -28.92
CA VAL A 730 -15.03 -17.91 -28.69
C VAL A 730 -16.44 -17.70 -29.25
N GLU A 731 -16.78 -18.30 -30.38
CA GLU A 731 -18.12 -18.27 -30.96
C GLU A 731 -19.17 -18.85 -30.02
N LYS A 732 -18.87 -20.02 -29.44
CA LYS A 732 -19.75 -20.69 -28.48
C LYS A 732 -19.90 -19.87 -27.20
N LEU A 733 -18.80 -19.36 -26.64
CA LEU A 733 -18.80 -18.75 -25.31
C LEU A 733 -19.19 -17.25 -25.34
N LEU A 734 -18.74 -16.51 -26.35
CA LEU A 734 -18.80 -15.04 -26.45
C LEU A 734 -19.18 -14.61 -27.89
N PRO A 735 -20.37 -15.02 -28.40
CA PRO A 735 -20.72 -14.84 -29.81
C PRO A 735 -20.74 -13.37 -30.25
N ARG A 736 -21.12 -12.45 -29.36
CA ARG A 736 -21.11 -11.01 -29.68
C ARG A 736 -19.70 -10.45 -29.79
N HIS A 737 -18.79 -10.86 -28.91
CA HIS A 737 -17.39 -10.44 -28.95
C HIS A 737 -16.71 -10.92 -30.20
N LEU A 738 -17.00 -12.13 -30.67
CA LEU A 738 -16.47 -12.63 -31.93
C LEU A 738 -16.87 -11.72 -33.11
N GLN A 739 -18.14 -11.30 -33.19
CA GLN A 739 -18.58 -10.36 -34.22
C GLN A 739 -17.83 -9.02 -34.15
N ILE A 740 -17.62 -8.48 -32.95
CA ILE A 740 -16.87 -7.25 -32.72
C ILE A 740 -15.42 -7.42 -33.16
N ILE A 741 -14.77 -8.54 -32.81
CA ILE A 741 -13.39 -8.84 -33.22
C ILE A 741 -13.28 -8.97 -34.74
N TYR A 742 -14.25 -9.59 -35.42
CA TYR A 742 -14.27 -9.64 -36.88
C TYR A 742 -14.43 -8.26 -37.51
N GLU A 743 -15.30 -7.40 -36.97
CA GLU A 743 -15.45 -6.02 -37.47
C GLU A 743 -14.17 -5.20 -37.25
N MET A 744 -13.52 -5.36 -36.10
CA MET A 744 -12.22 -4.75 -35.82
C MET A 744 -11.14 -5.25 -36.80
N ASN A 745 -11.07 -6.56 -37.05
CA ASN A 745 -10.14 -7.15 -38.00
C ASN A 745 -10.37 -6.62 -39.41
N GLN A 746 -11.62 -6.57 -39.88
CA GLN A 746 -11.95 -6.06 -41.20
C GLN A 746 -11.48 -4.61 -41.37
N LYS A 747 -11.85 -3.71 -40.45
CA LYS A 747 -11.45 -2.30 -40.51
C LYS A 747 -9.93 -2.11 -40.41
N HIS A 748 -9.25 -2.94 -39.62
CA HIS A 748 -7.79 -2.96 -39.54
C HIS A 748 -7.17 -3.36 -40.88
N LEU A 749 -7.60 -4.49 -41.46
CA LEU A 749 -7.07 -4.99 -42.72
C LEU A 749 -7.39 -4.05 -43.89
N ASP A 750 -8.55 -3.38 -43.90
CA ASP A 750 -8.87 -2.35 -44.89
C ASP A 750 -7.86 -1.19 -44.83
N LYS A 751 -7.48 -0.74 -43.62
CA LYS A 751 -6.42 0.27 -43.41
C LYS A 751 -5.07 -0.24 -43.93
N ILE A 752 -4.70 -1.48 -43.63
CA ILE A 752 -3.43 -2.08 -44.10
C ILE A 752 -3.41 -2.21 -45.63
N ALA A 753 -4.49 -2.67 -46.25
CA ALA A 753 -4.60 -2.82 -47.69
C ALA A 753 -4.51 -1.47 -48.43
N ALA A 754 -5.05 -0.41 -47.83
CA ALA A 754 -4.96 0.94 -48.36
C ALA A 754 -3.53 1.52 -48.27
N LEU A 755 -2.80 1.24 -47.19
CA LEU A 755 -1.43 1.73 -46.97
C LEU A 755 -0.36 0.94 -47.74
N PHE A 756 -0.55 -0.38 -47.88
CA PHE A 756 0.38 -1.29 -48.53
C PHE A 756 -0.30 -2.07 -49.65
N PRO A 757 -0.70 -1.40 -50.74
CA PRO A 757 -1.37 -2.08 -51.84
C PRO A 757 -0.43 -3.13 -52.45
N LYS A 758 -0.93 -4.36 -52.62
CA LYS A 758 -0.25 -5.56 -53.18
C LYS A 758 0.59 -6.39 -52.20
N ASP A 759 0.77 -5.99 -50.94
CA ASP A 759 1.46 -6.82 -49.92
C ASP A 759 0.46 -7.74 -49.18
N VAL A 760 0.02 -8.79 -49.88
CA VAL A 760 -0.98 -9.76 -49.35
C VAL A 760 -0.42 -10.54 -48.15
N ASP A 761 0.88 -10.81 -48.13
CA ASP A 761 1.50 -11.53 -47.01
C ASP A 761 1.53 -10.67 -45.75
N ARG A 762 1.75 -9.36 -45.84
CA ARG A 762 1.63 -8.44 -44.70
C ARG A 762 0.20 -8.40 -44.15
N LEU A 763 -0.82 -8.39 -45.01
CA LEU A 763 -2.22 -8.51 -44.57
C LEU A 763 -2.44 -9.78 -43.75
N ARG A 764 -1.88 -10.92 -44.18
CA ARG A 764 -1.96 -12.19 -43.45
C ARG A 764 -1.25 -12.12 -42.10
N ARG A 765 -0.03 -11.57 -42.05
CA ARG A 765 0.78 -11.49 -40.82
C ARG A 765 0.25 -10.47 -39.80
N MET A 766 -0.50 -9.47 -40.24
CA MET A 766 -1.08 -8.44 -39.37
C MET A 766 -2.54 -8.71 -38.99
N SER A 767 -3.16 -9.80 -39.46
CA SER A 767 -4.55 -10.11 -39.12
C SER A 767 -4.70 -10.47 -37.64
N LEU A 768 -5.85 -10.11 -37.07
CA LEU A 768 -6.29 -10.60 -35.76
C LEU A 768 -6.73 -12.07 -35.81
N ILE A 769 -6.97 -12.61 -37.01
CA ILE A 769 -7.47 -13.97 -37.24
C ILE A 769 -6.42 -14.76 -38.01
N GLU A 770 -5.93 -15.84 -37.40
CA GLU A 770 -5.02 -16.78 -38.03
C GLU A 770 -5.82 -17.90 -38.70
N GLU A 771 -5.47 -18.23 -39.95
CA GLU A 771 -6.18 -19.22 -40.77
C GLU A 771 -5.48 -20.60 -40.79
N GLU A 772 -4.17 -20.65 -40.51
CA GLU A 772 -3.37 -21.88 -40.57
C GLU A 772 -3.59 -22.78 -39.33
N GLY A 773 -3.85 -24.08 -39.55
CA GLY A 773 -4.02 -25.04 -38.46
C GLY A 773 -5.34 -24.88 -37.68
N GLY A 774 -6.37 -24.33 -38.34
CA GLY A 774 -7.68 -24.01 -37.78
C GLY A 774 -7.78 -22.54 -37.38
N LYS A 775 -8.97 -21.94 -37.53
CA LYS A 775 -9.17 -20.50 -37.28
C LYS A 775 -8.94 -20.15 -35.81
N ARG A 776 -8.05 -19.18 -35.54
CA ARG A 776 -7.71 -18.72 -34.18
C ARG A 776 -7.69 -17.20 -34.11
N ILE A 777 -7.98 -16.66 -32.93
CA ILE A 777 -7.85 -15.24 -32.62
C ILE A 777 -6.48 -15.02 -31.99
N ASN A 778 -5.72 -14.08 -32.56
CA ASN A 778 -4.43 -13.66 -32.04
C ASN A 778 -4.61 -12.52 -31.04
N MET A 779 -4.51 -12.84 -29.75
CA MET A 779 -4.80 -11.89 -28.67
C MET A 779 -3.74 -10.79 -28.55
N ALA A 780 -2.49 -11.08 -28.91
CA ALA A 780 -1.44 -10.07 -28.95
C ALA A 780 -1.70 -9.03 -30.04
N HIS A 781 -2.11 -9.46 -31.24
CA HIS A 781 -2.51 -8.54 -32.31
C HIS A 781 -3.74 -7.73 -31.91
N LEU A 782 -4.71 -8.35 -31.23
CA LEU A 782 -5.88 -7.66 -30.69
C LEU A 782 -5.46 -6.55 -29.72
N CYS A 783 -4.57 -6.85 -28.76
CA CYS A 783 -4.01 -5.86 -27.84
C CYS A 783 -3.29 -4.72 -28.56
N ILE A 784 -2.43 -5.04 -29.53
CA ILE A 784 -1.69 -4.03 -30.29
C ILE A 784 -2.66 -3.13 -31.03
N VAL A 785 -3.62 -3.68 -31.80
CA VAL A 785 -4.56 -2.88 -32.59
C VAL A 785 -5.47 -2.04 -31.69
N GLY A 786 -5.91 -2.56 -30.54
CA GLY A 786 -6.83 -1.90 -29.63
C GLY A 786 -6.23 -0.97 -28.58
N SER A 787 -4.91 -0.76 -28.58
CA SER A 787 -4.22 0.09 -27.59
C SER A 787 -3.55 1.30 -28.25
N HIS A 788 -3.33 2.37 -27.49
CA HIS A 788 -2.54 3.54 -27.94
C HIS A 788 -1.04 3.41 -27.62
N ALA A 789 -0.67 2.51 -26.71
CA ALA A 789 0.72 2.25 -26.35
C ALA A 789 0.96 0.75 -26.17
N VAL A 790 2.14 0.30 -26.59
CA VAL A 790 2.64 -1.07 -26.41
C VAL A 790 4.04 -0.98 -25.82
N ASN A 791 4.35 -1.73 -24.77
CA ASN A 791 5.71 -1.72 -24.21
C ASN A 791 6.25 -3.12 -23.92
N GLY A 792 7.57 -3.26 -24.09
CA GLY A 792 8.34 -4.37 -23.52
C GLY A 792 8.87 -4.03 -22.11
N VAL A 793 9.51 -5.01 -21.48
CA VAL A 793 9.81 -5.01 -20.03
C VAL A 793 11.31 -5.02 -19.67
N ALA A 794 12.17 -4.97 -20.68
CA ALA A 794 13.61 -4.70 -20.63
C ALA A 794 14.01 -4.11 -21.99
N LYS A 795 15.15 -3.43 -22.07
CA LYS A 795 15.57 -2.75 -23.30
C LYS A 795 15.74 -3.75 -24.45
N ILE A 796 16.55 -4.79 -24.24
CA ILE A 796 16.78 -5.87 -25.22
C ILE A 796 15.48 -6.55 -25.65
N HIS A 797 14.59 -6.83 -24.70
CA HIS A 797 13.28 -7.42 -24.98
C HIS A 797 12.41 -6.51 -25.84
N SER A 798 12.37 -5.21 -25.53
CA SER A 798 11.58 -4.25 -26.30
C SER A 798 12.10 -4.13 -27.74
N ASP A 799 13.41 -4.27 -27.93
CA ASP A 799 14.02 -4.29 -29.26
C ASP A 799 13.70 -5.60 -30.01
N ILE A 800 13.65 -6.76 -29.34
CA ILE A 800 13.19 -8.02 -29.94
C ILE A 800 11.70 -7.92 -30.34
N VAL A 801 10.86 -7.38 -29.45
CA VAL A 801 9.43 -7.16 -29.70
C VAL A 801 9.21 -6.27 -30.93
N LYS A 802 9.98 -5.18 -31.06
CA LYS A 802 9.92 -4.26 -32.21
C LYS A 802 10.46 -4.86 -33.50
N ASN A 803 11.61 -5.52 -33.45
CA ASN A 803 12.36 -5.89 -34.65
C ASN A 803 12.05 -7.29 -35.17
N GLN A 804 11.48 -8.15 -34.33
CA GLN A 804 11.23 -9.56 -34.66
C GLN A 804 9.75 -9.94 -34.47
N VAL A 805 9.23 -9.83 -33.24
CA VAL A 805 7.90 -10.40 -32.90
C VAL A 805 6.75 -9.62 -33.54
N PHE A 806 6.76 -8.29 -33.44
CA PHE A 806 5.71 -7.42 -33.98
C PHE A 806 6.24 -6.42 -35.01
N LYS A 807 7.21 -6.85 -35.81
CA LYS A 807 7.90 -6.01 -36.80
C LYS A 807 6.95 -5.23 -37.69
N ASP A 808 5.99 -5.90 -38.32
CA ASP A 808 5.05 -5.26 -39.25
C ASP A 808 4.19 -4.18 -38.56
N PHE A 809 3.84 -4.36 -37.28
CA PHE A 809 3.11 -3.35 -36.50
C PHE A 809 4.03 -2.19 -36.07
N SER A 810 5.27 -2.47 -35.68
CA SER A 810 6.24 -1.44 -35.29
C SER A 810 6.67 -0.58 -36.48
N GLU A 811 6.73 -1.13 -37.69
CA GLU A 811 6.97 -0.36 -38.91
C GLU A 811 5.79 0.58 -39.24
N LEU A 812 4.56 0.17 -38.93
CA LEU A 812 3.36 0.97 -39.15
C LEU A 812 3.20 2.10 -38.14
N GLU A 813 3.39 1.82 -36.84
CA GLU A 813 3.16 2.76 -35.74
C GLU A 813 4.37 2.79 -34.78
N PRO A 814 5.54 3.31 -35.18
CA PRO A 814 6.77 3.19 -34.38
C PRO A 814 6.69 3.86 -33.01
N ASP A 815 6.04 5.02 -32.91
CA ASP A 815 5.91 5.80 -31.66
C ASP A 815 5.05 5.09 -30.60
N LYS A 816 4.22 4.13 -31.03
CA LYS A 816 3.38 3.31 -30.15
C LYS A 816 4.20 2.34 -29.30
N PHE A 817 5.34 1.88 -29.83
CA PHE A 817 6.16 0.86 -29.18
C PHE A 817 7.21 1.51 -28.27
N GLN A 818 7.11 1.23 -26.98
CA GLN A 818 7.94 1.80 -25.92
C GLN A 818 8.71 0.70 -25.18
N ASN A 819 9.60 1.15 -24.30
CA ASN A 819 10.21 0.31 -23.28
C ASN A 819 9.83 0.85 -21.89
N LYS A 820 9.58 -0.06 -20.95
CA LYS A 820 9.49 0.22 -19.52
C LYS A 820 10.16 -0.95 -18.81
N THR A 821 11.44 -0.82 -18.49
CA THR A 821 12.16 -1.85 -17.75
C THR A 821 11.49 -2.12 -16.41
N ASN A 822 11.33 -3.40 -16.07
CA ASN A 822 10.71 -3.81 -14.81
C ASN A 822 11.48 -3.27 -13.60
N GLY A 823 10.82 -3.31 -12.44
CA GLY A 823 11.44 -2.98 -11.17
C GLY A 823 10.85 -3.79 -10.02
N ILE A 824 11.46 -3.64 -8.85
CA ILE A 824 11.03 -4.24 -7.59
C ILE A 824 10.79 -3.15 -6.54
N THR A 825 9.90 -3.40 -5.58
CA THR A 825 9.73 -2.49 -4.44
C THR A 825 10.86 -2.66 -3.42
N PRO A 826 11.61 -1.60 -3.05
CA PRO A 826 12.61 -1.67 -1.99
C PRO A 826 12.01 -1.87 -0.60
N ARG A 827 10.71 -1.57 -0.39
CA ARG A 827 10.04 -1.77 0.91
C ARG A 827 10.04 -3.26 1.28
N ARG A 828 9.58 -4.12 0.38
CA ARG A 828 9.58 -5.57 0.62
C ARG A 828 10.95 -6.22 0.42
N TRP A 829 11.64 -5.86 -0.67
CA TRP A 829 12.83 -6.57 -1.13
C TRP A 829 14.16 -6.03 -0.58
N LEU A 830 14.10 -5.13 0.40
CA LEU A 830 15.25 -4.69 1.18
C LEU A 830 14.85 -4.39 2.63
N LEU A 831 13.94 -3.43 2.85
CA LEU A 831 13.60 -2.97 4.20
C LEU A 831 12.93 -4.07 5.04
N LEU A 832 11.99 -4.83 4.46
CA LEU A 832 11.33 -5.96 5.11
C LEU A 832 12.24 -7.19 5.21
N CYS A 833 12.76 -7.67 4.07
CA CYS A 833 13.43 -8.97 4.06
C CYS A 833 14.88 -8.94 4.56
N ASN A 834 15.52 -7.77 4.60
CA ASN A 834 16.92 -7.63 4.99
C ASN A 834 17.13 -6.37 5.86
N PRO A 835 16.47 -6.31 7.04
CA PRO A 835 16.50 -5.14 7.91
C PRO A 835 17.93 -4.78 8.34
N GLY A 836 18.81 -5.76 8.56
CA GLY A 836 20.21 -5.50 8.91
C GLY A 836 20.99 -4.76 7.82
N LEU A 837 20.74 -5.07 6.53
CA LEU A 837 21.35 -4.31 5.43
C LEU A 837 20.69 -2.94 5.29
N ALA A 838 19.38 -2.86 5.47
CA ALA A 838 18.63 -1.62 5.38
C ALA A 838 19.06 -0.59 6.44
N GLU A 839 19.30 -1.04 7.67
CA GLU A 839 19.82 -0.24 8.79
C GLU A 839 21.25 0.24 8.52
N LEU A 840 22.13 -0.67 8.10
CA LEU A 840 23.51 -0.34 7.77
C LEU A 840 23.62 0.70 6.63
N ILE A 841 22.73 0.62 5.63
CA ILE A 841 22.63 1.65 4.58
C ILE A 841 22.13 2.97 5.17
N ALA A 842 21.08 2.93 6.00
CA ALA A 842 20.50 4.12 6.63
C ALA A 842 21.50 4.87 7.50
N GLU A 843 22.36 4.17 8.26
CA GLU A 843 23.42 4.77 9.06
C GLU A 843 24.42 5.60 8.23
N LYS A 844 24.69 5.18 6.98
CA LYS A 844 25.66 5.85 6.11
C LYS A 844 25.06 6.98 5.28
N ILE A 845 23.84 6.80 4.76
CA ILE A 845 23.26 7.72 3.76
C ILE A 845 21.87 8.27 4.12
N GLY A 846 21.30 7.91 5.27
CA GLY A 846 19.94 8.25 5.68
C GLY A 846 18.88 7.30 5.09
N GLU A 847 17.60 7.52 5.42
CA GLU A 847 16.49 6.61 5.08
C GLU A 847 15.76 6.96 3.76
N ASP A 848 16.08 8.09 3.14
CA ASP A 848 15.37 8.56 1.94
C ASP A 848 15.49 7.59 0.75
N TYR A 849 16.48 6.68 0.77
CA TYR A 849 16.67 5.67 -0.29
C TYR A 849 15.47 4.74 -0.47
N VAL A 850 14.62 4.57 0.55
CA VAL A 850 13.43 3.71 0.47
C VAL A 850 12.38 4.28 -0.49
N LYS A 851 12.31 5.61 -0.60
CA LYS A 851 11.47 6.35 -1.56
C LYS A 851 12.22 6.64 -2.87
N ASP A 852 13.53 6.86 -2.80
CA ASP A 852 14.40 7.16 -3.94
C ASP A 852 15.64 6.28 -3.97
N LEU A 853 15.53 5.12 -4.63
CA LEU A 853 16.60 4.12 -4.66
C LEU A 853 17.89 4.61 -5.37
N SER A 854 17.82 5.71 -6.14
CA SER A 854 19.00 6.30 -6.79
C SER A 854 20.06 6.76 -5.77
N GLN A 855 19.65 7.02 -4.53
CA GLN A 855 20.55 7.42 -3.45
C GLN A 855 21.56 6.34 -3.06
N LEU A 856 21.32 5.07 -3.39
CA LEU A 856 22.29 3.99 -3.15
C LEU A 856 23.62 4.23 -3.87
N THR A 857 23.66 5.05 -4.93
CA THR A 857 24.91 5.47 -5.59
C THR A 857 25.89 6.18 -4.65
N LYS A 858 25.39 6.80 -3.56
CA LYS A 858 26.24 7.42 -2.51
C LYS A 858 27.12 6.39 -1.81
N LEU A 859 26.75 5.10 -1.81
CA LEU A 859 27.54 4.03 -1.19
C LEU A 859 28.90 3.83 -1.89
N ASN A 860 29.06 4.26 -3.14
CA ASN A 860 30.35 4.24 -3.85
C ASN A 860 31.44 5.04 -3.11
N GLY A 861 31.06 6.05 -2.30
CA GLY A 861 32.00 6.80 -1.46
C GLY A 861 32.65 5.99 -0.35
N PHE A 862 32.12 4.80 -0.02
CA PHE A 862 32.56 3.95 1.08
C PHE A 862 33.34 2.69 0.63
N LEU A 863 33.70 2.58 -0.65
CA LEU A 863 34.47 1.45 -1.18
C LEU A 863 35.85 1.28 -0.51
N GLY A 864 36.42 2.34 0.06
CA GLY A 864 37.67 2.31 0.81
C GLY A 864 37.51 2.17 2.33
N ASP A 865 36.27 2.02 2.83
CA ASP A 865 35.98 1.86 4.26
C ASP A 865 35.95 0.38 4.62
N ASP A 866 37.09 -0.15 5.08
CA ASP A 866 37.25 -1.56 5.50
C ASP A 866 36.28 -1.98 6.62
N ILE A 867 35.84 -1.03 7.46
CA ILE A 867 34.87 -1.31 8.54
C ILE A 867 33.51 -1.56 7.92
N PHE A 868 33.06 -0.64 7.04
CA PHE A 868 31.79 -0.78 6.34
C PHE A 868 31.71 -2.05 5.50
N LEU A 869 32.77 -2.38 4.75
CA LEU A 869 32.82 -3.62 3.97
C LEU A 869 32.72 -4.88 4.85
N ARG A 870 33.33 -4.85 6.04
CA ARG A 870 33.22 -5.95 7.01
C ARG A 870 31.81 -6.05 7.59
N GLU A 871 31.17 -4.92 7.87
CA GLU A 871 29.78 -4.88 8.35
C GLU A 871 28.81 -5.46 7.32
N ILE A 872 28.94 -5.09 6.03
CA ILE A 872 28.15 -5.71 4.94
C ILE A 872 28.37 -7.23 4.92
N SER A 873 29.63 -7.67 5.01
CA SER A 873 29.94 -9.10 5.02
C SER A 873 29.35 -9.83 6.24
N ASN A 874 29.30 -9.17 7.40
CA ASN A 874 28.70 -9.74 8.61
C ASN A 874 27.19 -9.90 8.43
N VAL A 875 26.50 -8.88 7.92
CA VAL A 875 25.05 -8.96 7.62
C VAL A 875 24.74 -10.13 6.67
N LYS A 876 25.53 -10.31 5.61
CA LYS A 876 25.40 -11.47 4.71
C LYS A 876 25.57 -12.79 5.47
N GLN A 877 26.58 -12.89 6.32
CA GLN A 877 26.85 -14.09 7.09
C GLN A 877 25.71 -14.40 8.10
N GLU A 878 25.14 -13.38 8.73
CA GLU A 878 23.98 -13.52 9.63
C GLU A 878 22.75 -14.01 8.88
N ASN A 879 22.45 -13.43 7.71
CA ASN A 879 21.35 -13.91 6.86
C ASN A 879 21.53 -15.37 6.46
N LYS A 880 22.77 -15.79 6.15
CA LYS A 880 23.08 -17.20 5.86
C LYS A 880 22.90 -18.12 7.05
N MET A 881 23.25 -17.67 8.25
CA MET A 881 23.02 -18.44 9.48
C MET A 881 21.52 -18.59 9.77
N LYS A 882 20.75 -17.50 9.68
CA LYS A 882 19.28 -17.52 9.84
C LYS A 882 18.63 -18.47 8.84
N PHE A 883 19.01 -18.38 7.56
CA PHE A 883 18.47 -19.28 6.53
C PHE A 883 18.87 -20.75 6.75
N SER A 884 20.09 -21.02 7.21
CA SER A 884 20.54 -22.38 7.55
C SER A 884 19.73 -22.96 8.71
N GLN A 885 19.46 -22.16 9.74
CA GLN A 885 18.63 -22.57 10.88
C GLN A 885 17.18 -22.83 10.47
N PHE A 886 16.63 -22.00 9.58
CA PHE A 886 15.32 -22.24 8.98
C PHE A 886 15.27 -23.58 8.23
N LEU A 887 16.27 -23.89 7.39
CA LEU A 887 16.33 -25.17 6.68
C LEU A 887 16.47 -26.38 7.62
N GLU A 888 17.22 -26.24 8.71
CA GLU A 888 17.35 -27.30 9.72
C GLU A 888 16.06 -27.50 10.51
N THR A 889 15.29 -26.43 10.75
CA THR A 889 14.03 -26.48 11.51
C THR A 889 12.89 -27.03 10.66
N GLU A 890 12.66 -26.46 9.47
CA GLU A 890 11.52 -26.77 8.61
C GLU A 890 11.75 -28.02 7.75
N TYR A 891 12.94 -28.13 7.15
CA TYR A 891 13.23 -29.18 6.17
C TYR A 891 14.13 -30.29 6.73
N LYS A 892 14.62 -30.15 7.98
CA LYS A 892 15.58 -31.07 8.61
C LYS A 892 16.86 -31.25 7.79
N VAL A 893 17.26 -30.19 7.06
CA VAL A 893 18.46 -30.19 6.22
C VAL A 893 19.53 -29.31 6.85
N LYS A 894 20.66 -29.90 7.24
CA LYS A 894 21.82 -29.18 7.74
C LYS A 894 22.77 -28.79 6.60
N ILE A 895 23.06 -27.50 6.49
CA ILE A 895 24.01 -26.96 5.51
C ILE A 895 25.16 -26.21 6.19
N ASN A 896 26.25 -25.97 5.46
CA ASN A 896 27.41 -25.23 5.97
C ASN A 896 27.24 -23.74 5.67
N PRO A 897 26.99 -22.86 6.66
CA PRO A 897 26.80 -21.42 6.41
C PRO A 897 28.08 -20.70 5.97
N SER A 898 29.26 -21.34 6.07
CA SER A 898 30.52 -20.81 5.53
C SER A 898 30.76 -21.20 4.07
N SER A 899 29.91 -22.05 3.49
CA SER A 899 29.95 -22.34 2.05
C SER A 899 29.35 -21.18 1.25
N MET A 900 29.71 -21.08 -0.03
CA MET A 900 29.05 -20.15 -0.95
C MET A 900 27.63 -20.64 -1.23
N PHE A 901 26.64 -19.79 -0.99
CA PHE A 901 25.24 -20.07 -1.30
C PHE A 901 24.96 -19.67 -2.75
N ASP A 902 24.82 -20.69 -3.59
CA ASP A 902 24.65 -20.60 -5.04
C ASP A 902 23.18 -20.92 -5.36
N VAL A 903 22.40 -19.91 -5.73
CA VAL A 903 20.93 -19.97 -5.65
C VAL A 903 20.27 -19.71 -6.99
N GLN A 904 19.42 -20.65 -7.41
CA GLN A 904 18.55 -20.55 -8.57
C GLN A 904 17.08 -20.76 -8.18
N VAL A 905 16.39 -19.68 -7.80
CA VAL A 905 14.97 -19.73 -7.40
C VAL A 905 14.07 -18.98 -8.38
N LYS A 906 13.27 -19.74 -9.13
CA LYS A 906 12.32 -19.26 -10.15
C LYS A 906 11.46 -20.43 -10.64
N ARG A 907 10.36 -20.15 -11.35
CA ARG A 907 9.54 -21.21 -12.01
C ARG A 907 10.44 -22.20 -12.75
N ILE A 908 10.11 -23.49 -12.69
CA ILE A 908 10.87 -24.53 -13.40
C ILE A 908 10.42 -24.53 -14.85
N HIS A 909 11.35 -24.25 -15.76
CA HIS A 909 11.07 -24.16 -17.20
C HIS A 909 12.35 -24.42 -17.99
N GLU A 910 12.24 -25.08 -19.14
CA GLU A 910 13.40 -25.42 -20.00
C GLU A 910 14.27 -24.19 -20.34
N TYR A 911 13.68 -23.07 -20.79
CA TYR A 911 14.44 -21.86 -21.13
C TYR A 911 15.17 -21.20 -19.95
N LYS A 912 14.76 -21.49 -18.70
CA LYS A 912 15.41 -20.99 -17.47
C LYS A 912 16.60 -21.87 -17.06
N ARG A 913 16.78 -23.01 -17.72
CA ARG A 913 17.95 -23.88 -17.69
C ARG A 913 18.38 -24.33 -16.28
N GLN A 914 17.45 -24.67 -15.40
CA GLN A 914 17.79 -25.40 -14.16
C GLN A 914 18.54 -26.71 -14.45
N LEU A 915 18.29 -27.31 -15.63
CA LEU A 915 19.04 -28.46 -16.13
C LEU A 915 20.54 -28.14 -16.34
N LEU A 916 20.88 -26.97 -16.88
CA LEU A 916 22.28 -26.55 -17.06
C LEU A 916 23.00 -26.43 -15.71
N ASN A 917 22.33 -25.85 -14.70
CA ASN A 917 22.88 -25.80 -13.35
C ASN A 917 23.05 -27.21 -12.75
N CYS A 918 22.08 -28.10 -12.96
CA CYS A 918 22.18 -29.49 -12.52
C CYS A 918 23.38 -30.22 -13.16
N LEU A 919 23.64 -30.03 -14.47
CA LEU A 919 24.82 -30.57 -15.16
C LEU A 919 26.14 -30.02 -14.58
N HIS A 920 26.16 -28.74 -14.20
CA HIS A 920 27.30 -28.14 -13.52
C HIS A 920 27.54 -28.76 -12.13
N VAL A 921 26.49 -29.04 -11.35
CA VAL A 921 26.59 -29.75 -10.07
C VAL A 921 27.17 -31.16 -10.26
N VAL A 922 26.69 -31.91 -11.25
CA VAL A 922 27.23 -33.25 -11.58
C VAL A 922 28.71 -33.15 -11.98
N THR A 923 29.08 -32.13 -12.74
CA THR A 923 30.48 -31.89 -13.13
C THR A 923 31.36 -31.59 -11.90
N MET A 924 30.88 -30.75 -10.97
CA MET A 924 31.58 -30.45 -9.72
C MET A 924 31.74 -31.69 -8.84
N TYR A 925 30.69 -32.48 -8.71
CA TYR A 925 30.73 -33.78 -8.03
C TYR A 925 31.81 -34.69 -8.63
N ASN A 926 31.83 -34.86 -9.95
CA ASN A 926 32.83 -35.68 -10.65
C ASN A 926 34.27 -35.17 -10.43
N ARG A 927 34.50 -33.86 -10.44
CA ARG A 927 35.81 -33.26 -10.17
C ARG A 927 36.27 -33.54 -8.74
N ILE A 928 35.38 -33.45 -7.76
CA ILE A 928 35.67 -33.77 -6.35
C ILE A 928 35.98 -35.26 -6.20
N LYS A 929 35.20 -36.15 -6.84
CA LYS A 929 35.45 -37.60 -6.79
C LYS A 929 36.77 -38.00 -7.43
N LYS A 930 37.17 -37.32 -8.51
CA LYS A 930 38.44 -37.57 -9.22
C LYS A 930 39.65 -37.19 -8.39
N ASP A 931 39.60 -36.08 -7.65
CA ASP A 931 40.66 -35.65 -6.74
C ASP A 931 40.09 -35.16 -5.39
N PRO A 932 39.79 -36.08 -4.45
CA PRO A 932 39.18 -35.72 -3.17
C PRO A 932 40.10 -34.90 -2.27
N LYS A 933 41.41 -34.85 -2.53
CA LYS A 933 42.37 -34.08 -1.72
C LYS A 933 42.53 -32.64 -2.21
N LYS A 934 42.14 -32.36 -3.46
CA LYS A 934 42.12 -31.00 -3.99
C LYS A 934 41.23 -30.09 -3.14
N LEU A 935 41.69 -28.85 -2.97
CA LEU A 935 40.94 -27.79 -2.32
C LEU A 935 39.86 -27.27 -3.28
N PHE A 936 38.62 -27.30 -2.83
CA PHE A 936 37.46 -26.70 -3.50
C PHE A 936 36.85 -25.70 -2.54
N VAL A 937 36.41 -24.55 -3.04
CA VAL A 937 35.56 -23.63 -2.26
C VAL A 937 34.24 -24.37 -1.98
N PRO A 938 33.85 -24.59 -0.71
CA PRO A 938 32.61 -25.27 -0.40
C PRO A 938 31.40 -24.54 -1.01
N ARG A 939 30.47 -25.28 -1.62
CA ARG A 939 29.24 -24.71 -2.21
C ARG A 939 28.00 -25.42 -1.72
N THR A 940 26.97 -24.64 -1.40
CA THR A 940 25.61 -25.12 -1.21
C THR A 940 24.78 -24.58 -2.36
N VAL A 941 24.48 -25.44 -3.33
CA VAL A 941 23.66 -25.12 -4.49
C VAL A 941 22.19 -25.32 -4.11
N ILE A 942 21.38 -24.29 -4.29
CA ILE A 942 19.98 -24.24 -3.83
C ILE A 942 19.12 -23.92 -5.05
N ILE A 943 18.30 -24.88 -5.48
CA ILE A 943 17.36 -24.71 -6.58
C ILE A 943 15.94 -24.73 -6.02
N GLY A 944 15.08 -23.81 -6.43
CA GLY A 944 13.69 -23.77 -5.96
C GLY A 944 12.74 -23.25 -7.03
N GLY A 945 11.53 -23.80 -7.05
CA GLY A 945 10.54 -23.43 -8.05
C GLY A 945 9.44 -24.45 -8.23
N LYS A 946 8.31 -23.99 -8.77
CA LYS A 946 7.17 -24.84 -9.14
C LYS A 946 7.20 -25.13 -10.65
N ALA A 947 6.90 -26.37 -11.03
CA ALA A 947 6.59 -26.75 -12.41
C ALA A 947 5.07 -26.66 -12.63
N ALA A 948 4.61 -26.23 -13.80
CA ALA A 948 3.17 -26.27 -14.10
C ALA A 948 2.64 -27.72 -14.05
N PRO A 949 1.39 -27.97 -13.61
CA PRO A 949 0.91 -29.34 -13.37
C PRO A 949 0.97 -30.24 -14.61
N GLY A 950 0.71 -29.68 -15.79
CA GLY A 950 0.77 -30.37 -17.08
C GLY A 950 2.14 -30.43 -17.74
N TYR A 951 3.18 -29.84 -17.14
CA TYR A 951 4.51 -29.71 -17.77
C TYR A 951 5.44 -30.86 -17.36
N HIS A 952 5.35 -31.96 -18.10
CA HIS A 952 6.10 -33.19 -17.82
C HIS A 952 7.62 -32.98 -17.75
N MET A 953 8.22 -32.29 -18.72
CA MET A 953 9.68 -32.07 -18.74
C MET A 953 10.16 -31.25 -17.53
N ALA A 954 9.44 -30.21 -17.16
CA ALA A 954 9.76 -29.43 -15.95
C ALA A 954 9.68 -30.29 -14.67
N LYS A 955 8.69 -31.20 -14.55
CA LYS A 955 8.62 -32.15 -13.44
C LYS A 955 9.78 -33.16 -13.45
N LEU A 956 10.19 -33.64 -14.63
CA LEU A 956 11.37 -34.49 -14.79
C LEU A 956 12.66 -33.78 -14.36
N ILE A 957 12.80 -32.49 -14.65
CA ILE A 957 13.95 -31.68 -14.18
C ILE A 957 13.97 -31.61 -12.65
N ILE A 958 12.83 -31.39 -11.99
CA ILE A 958 12.74 -31.44 -10.51
C ILE A 958 13.19 -32.81 -10.00
N LYS A 959 12.69 -33.89 -10.63
CA LYS A 959 13.07 -35.25 -10.25
C LYS A 959 14.56 -35.52 -10.43
N LEU A 960 15.17 -35.01 -11.50
CA LEU A 960 16.61 -35.12 -11.73
C LEU A 960 17.40 -34.39 -10.63
N ILE A 961 17.01 -33.15 -10.30
CA ILE A 961 17.68 -32.36 -9.27
C ILE A 961 17.64 -33.08 -7.92
N THR A 962 16.49 -33.62 -7.52
CA THR A 962 16.36 -34.35 -6.25
C THR A 962 17.11 -35.68 -6.26
N SER A 963 17.13 -36.42 -7.38
CA SER A 963 17.93 -37.63 -7.55
C SER A 963 19.45 -37.36 -7.47
N VAL A 964 19.93 -36.28 -8.10
CA VAL A 964 21.34 -35.86 -8.00
C VAL A 964 21.65 -35.42 -6.57
N ALA A 965 20.75 -34.68 -5.93
CA ALA A 965 20.91 -34.25 -4.54
C ALA A 965 21.05 -35.43 -3.58
N GLU A 966 20.26 -36.50 -3.77
CA GLU A 966 20.34 -37.71 -2.95
C GLU A 966 21.73 -38.36 -3.03
N VAL A 967 22.34 -38.43 -4.21
CA VAL A 967 23.69 -38.98 -4.39
C VAL A 967 24.76 -38.04 -3.81
N VAL A 968 24.73 -36.76 -4.19
CA VAL A 968 25.75 -35.78 -3.80
C VAL A 968 25.77 -35.56 -2.28
N ASN A 969 24.60 -35.40 -1.67
CA ASN A 969 24.50 -35.05 -0.26
C ASN A 969 24.90 -36.20 0.68
N ASN A 970 24.79 -37.45 0.22
CA ASN A 970 25.09 -38.65 1.00
C ASN A 970 26.45 -39.27 0.70
N ASP A 971 27.23 -38.73 -0.24
CA ASP A 971 28.58 -39.24 -0.55
C ASP A 971 29.62 -38.76 0.50
N PRO A 972 30.23 -39.67 1.28
CA PRO A 972 31.20 -39.31 2.31
C PRO A 972 32.48 -38.67 1.77
N MET A 973 32.86 -38.94 0.51
CA MET A 973 34.04 -38.31 -0.12
C MET A 973 33.79 -36.84 -0.47
N VAL A 974 32.53 -36.46 -0.69
CA VAL A 974 32.13 -35.08 -0.94
C VAL A 974 32.07 -34.30 0.37
N GLY A 975 31.49 -34.91 1.41
CA GLY A 975 31.40 -34.31 2.74
C GLY A 975 30.68 -32.95 2.72
N SER A 976 31.34 -31.91 3.23
CA SER A 976 30.82 -30.54 3.26
C SER A 976 31.25 -29.66 2.06
N LYS A 977 31.97 -30.24 1.07
CA LYS A 977 32.48 -29.48 -0.09
C LYS A 977 31.38 -29.10 -1.07
N LEU A 978 30.35 -29.93 -1.20
CA LEU A 978 29.23 -29.69 -2.11
C LEU A 978 27.93 -30.22 -1.48
N LYS A 979 26.90 -29.38 -1.47
CA LYS A 979 25.53 -29.76 -1.17
C LYS A 979 24.61 -29.27 -2.29
N LEU A 980 23.59 -30.05 -2.61
CA LEU A 980 22.53 -29.66 -3.54
C LEU A 980 21.19 -29.78 -2.83
N ILE A 981 20.47 -28.68 -2.70
CA ILE A 981 19.18 -28.61 -2.00
C ILE A 981 18.10 -28.18 -3.00
N PHE A 982 16.96 -28.86 -2.97
CA PHE A 982 15.75 -28.41 -3.65
C PHE A 982 14.80 -27.77 -2.62
N LEU A 983 14.43 -26.50 -2.82
CA LEU A 983 13.47 -25.81 -1.97
C LEU A 983 12.04 -26.13 -2.41
N GLU A 984 11.35 -26.90 -1.58
CA GLU A 984 9.93 -27.18 -1.73
C GLU A 984 9.09 -25.91 -1.55
N ASN A 985 8.02 -25.80 -2.34
CA ASN A 985 6.99 -24.78 -2.25
C ASN A 985 7.48 -23.34 -2.31
N TYR A 986 8.42 -23.05 -3.23
CA TYR A 986 8.91 -21.69 -3.43
C TYR A 986 7.78 -20.67 -3.65
N ARG A 987 7.77 -19.65 -2.78
CA ARG A 987 6.75 -18.59 -2.68
C ARG A 987 7.37 -17.29 -2.17
N VAL A 988 6.57 -16.24 -1.97
CA VAL A 988 7.08 -14.90 -1.61
C VAL A 988 7.75 -14.93 -0.23
N SER A 989 7.12 -15.52 0.79
CA SER A 989 7.73 -15.65 2.11
C SER A 989 9.06 -16.43 2.10
N LEU A 990 9.16 -17.51 1.29
CA LEU A 990 10.42 -18.23 1.16
C LEU A 990 11.49 -17.43 0.40
N ALA A 991 11.06 -16.63 -0.59
CA ALA A 991 11.94 -15.72 -1.32
C ALA A 991 12.56 -14.65 -0.40
N GLU A 992 11.77 -14.09 0.51
CA GLU A 992 12.21 -13.12 1.51
C GLU A 992 13.29 -13.69 2.44
N LYS A 993 13.35 -15.00 2.66
CA LYS A 993 14.40 -15.65 3.46
C LYS A 993 15.64 -16.01 2.65
N VAL A 994 15.48 -16.58 1.45
CA VAL A 994 16.62 -17.07 0.66
C VAL A 994 17.41 -15.94 -0.01
N ILE A 995 16.74 -14.90 -0.50
CA ILE A 995 17.39 -13.81 -1.26
C ILE A 995 18.45 -13.07 -0.44
N PRO A 996 18.19 -12.63 0.80
CA PRO A 996 19.19 -11.97 1.64
C PRO A 996 20.39 -12.87 1.99
N ALA A 997 20.21 -14.19 1.98
CA ALA A 997 21.24 -15.18 2.30
C ALA A 997 22.12 -15.59 1.10
N THR A 998 21.79 -15.17 -0.13
CA THR A 998 22.49 -15.63 -1.32
C THR A 998 23.82 -14.91 -1.54
N ASP A 999 24.85 -15.67 -1.92
CA ASP A 999 26.15 -15.13 -2.37
C ASP A 999 26.19 -15.03 -3.90
N LEU A 1000 25.72 -16.07 -4.60
CA LEU A 1000 25.72 -16.17 -6.06
C LEU A 1000 24.30 -16.43 -6.59
N SER A 1001 23.85 -15.57 -7.49
CA SER A 1001 22.52 -15.56 -8.09
C SER A 1001 22.57 -16.10 -9.52
N GLU A 1002 21.88 -17.20 -9.78
CA GLU A 1002 21.87 -17.91 -11.06
C GLU A 1002 20.79 -17.34 -12.02
N GLN A 1003 21.25 -16.58 -13.02
CA GLN A 1003 20.43 -15.87 -14.02
C GLN A 1003 20.75 -16.35 -15.44
N ILE A 1004 20.63 -17.65 -15.63
CA ILE A 1004 21.19 -18.38 -16.76
C ILE A 1004 20.17 -18.75 -17.83
N SER A 1005 19.21 -17.90 -18.19
CA SER A 1005 18.31 -18.20 -19.32
C SER A 1005 19.05 -18.23 -20.66
N THR A 1006 18.52 -18.93 -21.67
CA THR A 1006 19.06 -18.82 -23.04
C THR A 1006 18.88 -17.39 -23.53
N ALA A 1007 19.93 -16.77 -24.10
CA ALA A 1007 19.86 -15.37 -24.51
C ALA A 1007 18.72 -15.12 -25.51
N GLY A 1008 17.89 -14.11 -25.23
CA GLY A 1008 16.71 -13.75 -26.01
C GLY A 1008 15.42 -14.42 -25.53
N THR A 1009 15.43 -15.21 -24.46
CA THR A 1009 14.23 -15.93 -23.97
C THR A 1009 13.62 -15.34 -22.71
N GLU A 1010 14.42 -14.79 -21.78
CA GLU A 1010 13.89 -14.10 -20.61
C GLU A 1010 13.60 -12.64 -20.94
N ALA A 1011 12.32 -12.26 -20.88
CA ALA A 1011 11.91 -10.91 -21.22
C ALA A 1011 12.56 -9.82 -20.34
N SER A 1012 12.84 -10.13 -19.08
CA SER A 1012 13.47 -9.18 -18.14
C SER A 1012 14.05 -9.94 -16.95
N GLY A 1013 13.17 -10.56 -16.16
CA GLY A 1013 13.54 -11.10 -14.86
C GLY A 1013 13.52 -10.03 -13.77
N THR A 1014 12.89 -10.33 -12.63
CA THR A 1014 12.90 -9.45 -11.44
C THR A 1014 13.58 -10.10 -10.24
N GLY A 1015 13.85 -11.41 -10.29
CA GLY A 1015 14.61 -12.10 -9.24
C GLY A 1015 16.07 -11.61 -9.18
N ASN A 1016 16.69 -11.45 -10.34
CA ASN A 1016 18.02 -10.87 -10.53
C ASN A 1016 18.19 -9.51 -9.81
N MET A 1017 17.22 -8.60 -9.97
CA MET A 1017 17.22 -7.29 -9.29
C MET A 1017 17.17 -7.42 -7.76
N LYS A 1018 16.40 -8.38 -7.23
CA LYS A 1018 16.30 -8.60 -5.78
C LYS A 1018 17.61 -9.10 -5.21
N PHE A 1019 18.25 -10.03 -5.91
CA PHE A 1019 19.56 -10.56 -5.53
C PHE A 1019 20.63 -9.48 -5.55
N MET A 1020 20.67 -8.68 -6.62
CA MET A 1020 21.61 -7.55 -6.73
C MET A 1020 21.44 -6.55 -5.59
N LEU A 1021 20.20 -6.14 -5.30
CA LEU A 1021 19.90 -5.20 -4.21
C LEU A 1021 20.33 -5.74 -2.82
N ASN A 1022 20.34 -7.07 -2.65
CA ASN A 1022 20.73 -7.74 -1.41
C ASN A 1022 22.20 -8.20 -1.39
N GLY A 1023 23.03 -7.70 -2.31
CA GLY A 1023 24.48 -7.94 -2.32
C GLY A 1023 24.92 -9.33 -2.79
N ALA A 1024 24.08 -10.04 -3.56
CA ALA A 1024 24.51 -11.25 -4.25
C ALA A 1024 25.15 -10.92 -5.61
N LEU A 1025 26.26 -11.58 -5.95
CA LEU A 1025 26.85 -11.49 -7.27
C LEU A 1025 26.03 -12.30 -8.27
N THR A 1026 25.94 -11.82 -9.51
CA THR A 1026 25.15 -12.49 -10.55
C THR A 1026 26.08 -13.30 -11.47
N ILE A 1027 25.74 -14.57 -11.68
CA ILE A 1027 26.23 -15.36 -12.80
C ILE A 1027 25.10 -15.51 -13.82
N GLY A 1028 25.33 -15.13 -15.06
CA GLY A 1028 24.22 -15.03 -16.01
C GLY A 1028 24.63 -14.83 -17.45
N THR A 1029 23.64 -14.97 -18.33
CA THR A 1029 23.76 -14.63 -19.75
C THR A 1029 23.44 -13.15 -19.99
N MET A 1030 23.87 -12.61 -21.13
CA MET A 1030 23.43 -11.30 -21.64
C MET A 1030 21.98 -11.40 -22.15
N ASP A 1031 21.03 -11.52 -21.22
CA ASP A 1031 19.61 -11.70 -21.48
C ASP A 1031 18.76 -10.85 -20.53
N GLY A 1032 17.55 -10.49 -20.97
CA GLY A 1032 16.60 -9.70 -20.18
C GLY A 1032 17.24 -8.48 -19.50
N ALA A 1033 16.97 -8.31 -18.21
CA ALA A 1033 17.49 -7.22 -17.40
C ALA A 1033 18.93 -7.45 -16.90
N ASN A 1034 19.56 -8.60 -17.15
CA ASN A 1034 20.98 -8.79 -16.80
C ASN A 1034 21.87 -7.83 -17.60
N VAL A 1035 21.47 -7.49 -18.83
CA VAL A 1035 22.18 -6.52 -19.67
C VAL A 1035 22.20 -5.15 -18.99
N GLU A 1036 21.03 -4.65 -18.58
CA GLU A 1036 20.88 -3.37 -17.89
C GLU A 1036 21.57 -3.40 -16.51
N MET A 1037 21.55 -4.52 -15.79
CA MET A 1037 22.31 -4.68 -14.54
C MET A 1037 23.83 -4.62 -14.76
N ALA A 1038 24.35 -5.23 -15.84
CA ALA A 1038 25.76 -5.16 -16.18
C ALA A 1038 26.17 -3.74 -16.61
N GLU A 1039 25.29 -3.02 -17.31
CA GLU A 1039 25.51 -1.61 -17.68
C GLU A 1039 25.58 -0.70 -16.44
N GLU A 1040 24.67 -0.88 -15.47
CA GLU A 1040 24.62 -0.06 -14.25
C GLU A 1040 25.71 -0.40 -13.23
N ALA A 1041 26.03 -1.69 -13.06
CA ALA A 1041 27.03 -2.14 -12.08
C ALA A 1041 28.47 -2.15 -12.61
N GLY A 1042 28.66 -2.14 -13.93
CA GLY A 1042 29.92 -2.50 -14.58
C GLY A 1042 30.02 -4.01 -14.82
N GLU A 1043 30.41 -4.42 -16.03
CA GLU A 1043 30.51 -5.83 -16.43
C GLU A 1043 31.53 -6.60 -15.58
N GLU A 1044 32.55 -5.92 -15.05
CA GLU A 1044 33.54 -6.50 -14.14
C GLU A 1044 32.98 -6.97 -12.79
N ASN A 1045 31.79 -6.49 -12.41
CA ASN A 1045 31.11 -6.83 -11.15
C ASN A 1045 30.08 -7.95 -11.33
N LEU A 1046 29.94 -8.50 -12.54
CA LEU A 1046 29.08 -9.64 -12.86
C LEU A 1046 29.88 -10.77 -13.52
N PHE A 1047 29.43 -12.01 -13.35
CA PHE A 1047 29.97 -13.17 -14.04
C PHE A 1047 29.14 -13.48 -15.29
N ILE A 1048 29.30 -12.67 -16.33
CA ILE A 1048 28.61 -12.85 -17.62
C ILE A 1048 29.27 -13.99 -18.41
N PHE A 1049 28.45 -14.89 -18.99
CA PHE A 1049 28.93 -15.96 -19.85
C PHE A 1049 27.93 -16.35 -20.95
N GLY A 1050 28.37 -17.24 -21.84
CA GLY A 1050 27.53 -17.89 -22.84
C GLY A 1050 27.35 -17.10 -24.13
N MET A 1051 26.45 -17.61 -24.98
CA MET A 1051 26.08 -16.98 -26.25
C MET A 1051 25.27 -15.70 -26.02
N ARG A 1052 25.46 -14.70 -26.87
CA ARG A 1052 24.56 -13.54 -27.00
C ARG A 1052 23.39 -13.87 -27.92
N VAL A 1053 22.39 -13.00 -28.00
CA VAL A 1053 21.19 -13.20 -28.83
C VAL A 1053 21.56 -13.43 -30.30
N GLU A 1054 22.55 -12.71 -30.80
CA GLU A 1054 23.03 -12.82 -32.19
C GLU A 1054 23.71 -14.17 -32.45
N ASP A 1055 24.45 -14.69 -31.46
CA ASP A 1055 25.14 -15.97 -31.54
C ASP A 1055 24.14 -17.14 -31.55
N VAL A 1056 23.08 -17.05 -30.72
CA VAL A 1056 21.97 -18.03 -30.72
C VAL A 1056 21.30 -18.06 -32.09
N ALA A 1057 20.91 -16.89 -32.61
CA ALA A 1057 20.27 -16.80 -33.92
C ALA A 1057 21.19 -17.28 -35.07
N ALA A 1058 22.51 -17.08 -34.96
CA ALA A 1058 23.47 -17.58 -35.94
C ALA A 1058 23.61 -19.10 -35.87
N LEU A 1059 23.60 -19.68 -34.66
CA LEU A 1059 23.66 -21.12 -34.43
C LEU A 1059 22.39 -21.82 -34.93
N ASP A 1060 21.22 -21.24 -34.69
CA ASP A 1060 19.94 -21.73 -35.22
C ASP A 1060 19.94 -21.79 -36.75
N LYS A 1061 20.41 -20.72 -37.41
CA LYS A 1061 20.53 -20.68 -38.88
C LYS A 1061 21.52 -21.71 -39.42
N LYS A 1062 22.59 -22.01 -38.67
CA LYS A 1062 23.58 -23.03 -39.04
C LYS A 1062 23.02 -24.45 -38.87
N GLY A 1063 22.04 -24.64 -38.00
CA GLY A 1063 21.49 -25.92 -37.60
C GLY A 1063 22.25 -26.50 -36.40
N TYR A 1064 21.74 -26.25 -35.19
CA TYR A 1064 22.31 -26.75 -33.94
C TYR A 1064 22.32 -28.28 -33.87
N LYS A 1065 23.44 -28.85 -33.39
CA LYS A 1065 23.64 -30.30 -33.20
C LYS A 1065 24.30 -30.58 -31.87
N ALA A 1066 23.50 -30.82 -30.82
CA ALA A 1066 23.98 -31.09 -29.46
C ALA A 1066 25.02 -32.22 -29.38
N LYS A 1067 24.91 -33.24 -30.24
CA LYS A 1067 25.85 -34.37 -30.28
C LYS A 1067 27.31 -33.95 -30.53
N GLU A 1068 27.55 -32.88 -31.30
CA GLU A 1068 28.91 -32.38 -31.56
C GLU A 1068 29.57 -31.89 -30.26
N TYR A 1069 28.82 -31.18 -29.41
CA TYR A 1069 29.30 -30.70 -28.11
C TYR A 1069 29.49 -31.84 -27.11
N TYR A 1070 28.55 -32.80 -27.09
CA TYR A 1070 28.65 -33.99 -26.25
C TYR A 1070 29.87 -34.85 -26.59
N GLU A 1071 30.25 -35.00 -27.87
CA GLU A 1071 31.45 -35.75 -28.27
C GLU A 1071 32.74 -34.97 -28.01
N ALA A 1072 32.72 -33.65 -28.18
CA ALA A 1072 33.90 -32.80 -28.04
C ALA A 1072 34.29 -32.50 -26.58
N LEU A 1073 33.34 -32.54 -25.64
CA LEU A 1073 33.54 -32.10 -24.24
C LEU A 1073 33.49 -33.30 -23.27
N PRO A 1074 34.64 -33.83 -22.79
CA PRO A 1074 34.68 -35.05 -21.97
C PRO A 1074 33.92 -34.97 -20.65
N GLU A 1075 33.91 -33.80 -19.99
CA GLU A 1075 33.18 -33.63 -18.72
C GLU A 1075 31.67 -33.60 -18.94
N LEU A 1076 31.19 -32.93 -20.01
CA LEU A 1076 29.78 -32.94 -20.40
C LEU A 1076 29.34 -34.36 -20.78
N LYS A 1077 30.16 -35.05 -21.57
CA LYS A 1077 29.93 -36.45 -21.94
C LYS A 1077 29.73 -37.34 -20.72
N LEU A 1078 30.62 -37.22 -19.73
CA LEU A 1078 30.54 -38.01 -18.49
C LEU A 1078 29.27 -37.71 -17.70
N ALA A 1079 28.90 -36.43 -17.56
CA ALA A 1079 27.69 -36.04 -16.84
C ALA A 1079 26.42 -36.59 -17.52
N ILE A 1080 26.31 -36.43 -18.85
CA ILE A 1080 25.18 -36.96 -19.62
C ILE A 1080 25.14 -38.49 -19.56
N ASP A 1081 26.29 -39.17 -19.70
CA ASP A 1081 26.37 -40.63 -19.59
C ASP A 1081 25.93 -41.15 -18.22
N GLN A 1082 26.25 -40.45 -17.14
CA GLN A 1082 25.80 -40.82 -15.79
C GLN A 1082 24.28 -40.70 -15.65
N ILE A 1083 23.69 -39.65 -16.22
CA ILE A 1083 22.23 -39.45 -16.21
C ILE A 1083 21.55 -40.52 -17.06
N ASP A 1084 22.03 -40.75 -18.28
CA ASP A 1084 21.47 -41.71 -19.24
C ASP A 1084 21.59 -43.17 -18.76
N LYS A 1085 22.71 -43.55 -18.15
CA LYS A 1085 22.98 -44.92 -17.69
C LYS A 1085 22.42 -45.22 -16.29
N GLY A 1086 21.61 -44.33 -15.73
CA GLY A 1086 20.93 -44.57 -14.46
C GLY A 1086 21.79 -44.43 -13.21
N PHE A 1087 22.93 -43.74 -13.26
CA PHE A 1087 23.79 -43.53 -12.07
C PHE A 1087 23.03 -42.82 -10.93
N PHE A 1088 22.15 -41.87 -11.27
CA PHE A 1088 21.30 -41.13 -10.32
C PHE A 1088 19.91 -41.75 -10.13
N SER A 1089 19.61 -42.87 -10.80
CA SER A 1089 18.34 -43.58 -10.72
C SER A 1089 18.53 -45.10 -10.82
N PRO A 1090 19.32 -45.74 -9.94
CA PRO A 1090 19.71 -47.15 -10.10
C PRO A 1090 18.53 -48.12 -10.11
N LYS A 1091 17.40 -47.77 -9.47
CA LYS A 1091 16.16 -48.56 -9.50
C LYS A 1091 15.41 -48.48 -10.83
N GLN A 1092 15.62 -47.41 -11.60
CA GLN A 1092 14.97 -47.14 -12.88
C GLN A 1092 15.99 -46.46 -13.82
N PRO A 1093 16.91 -47.24 -14.43
CA PRO A 1093 18.00 -46.66 -15.22
C PRO A 1093 17.54 -45.78 -16.38
N ASP A 1094 16.42 -46.12 -17.02
CA ASP A 1094 15.84 -45.36 -18.14
C ASP A 1094 15.01 -44.13 -17.72
N LEU A 1095 14.93 -43.78 -16.43
CA LEU A 1095 14.03 -42.74 -15.91
C LEU A 1095 14.21 -41.37 -16.60
N PHE A 1096 15.45 -40.99 -16.91
CA PHE A 1096 15.77 -39.68 -17.48
C PHE A 1096 15.99 -39.70 -19.00
N LYS A 1097 15.61 -40.78 -19.67
CA LYS A 1097 15.80 -40.96 -21.11
C LYS A 1097 15.10 -39.88 -21.94
N ASP A 1098 13.90 -39.47 -21.55
CA ASP A 1098 13.16 -38.39 -22.22
C ASP A 1098 13.90 -37.05 -22.17
N LEU A 1099 14.54 -36.77 -21.03
CA LEU A 1099 15.33 -35.55 -20.83
C LEU A 1099 16.61 -35.58 -21.68
N VAL A 1100 17.30 -36.73 -21.72
CA VAL A 1100 18.49 -36.94 -22.57
C VAL A 1100 18.13 -36.86 -24.06
N ASN A 1101 17.00 -37.44 -24.46
CA ASN A 1101 16.49 -37.34 -25.83
C ASN A 1101 16.15 -35.90 -26.20
N MET A 1102 15.53 -35.15 -25.29
CA MET A 1102 15.27 -33.72 -25.49
C MET A 1102 16.59 -32.99 -25.76
N LEU A 1103 17.61 -33.18 -24.92
CA LEU A 1103 18.94 -32.56 -25.11
C LEU A 1103 19.59 -32.92 -26.46
N PHE A 1104 19.44 -34.14 -26.96
CA PHE A 1104 20.10 -34.54 -28.20
C PHE A 1104 19.37 -34.15 -29.48
N TYR A 1105 18.03 -34.13 -29.44
CA TYR A 1105 17.21 -34.03 -30.66
C TYR A 1105 16.35 -32.77 -30.72
N HIS A 1106 16.07 -32.15 -29.58
CA HIS A 1106 15.08 -31.07 -29.44
C HIS A 1106 15.52 -29.96 -28.48
N ASP A 1107 16.83 -29.82 -28.23
CA ASP A 1107 17.40 -28.75 -27.41
C ASP A 1107 17.30 -27.44 -28.19
N ARG A 1108 16.25 -26.68 -27.85
CA ARG A 1108 15.83 -25.44 -28.52
C ARG A 1108 16.32 -24.21 -27.77
#